data_AF-A0A1M6R1A0-F1
#
_entry.id   AF-A0A1M6R1A0-F1
#
_cell.length_a   1.000
_cell.length_b   1.000
_cell.length_c   1.000
_cell.angle_alpha   90.00
_cell.angle_beta   90.00
_cell.angle_gamma   90.00
#
_symmetry.space_group_name_H-M   'P 1'
#
loop_
_entity.id
_entity.type
_entity.pdbx_description
1 polymer ?
#
loop_
_entity_poly.entity_id
_entity_poly.type
_entity_poly.pdbx_seq_one_letter_code
_entity_poly.pdbx_strand_id
1 'polypeptide(L)'
;MRTYKDLAIAEEEDKLVHAIETSRNLLIEAPTGSGKSLYIPWFLSRHFSGRIVVLQPRRIAALALAQYSAKLHNEPCGKTVGYQFRQDSCKSSETRILFQTYGNFLQELLHGKLNADWVVFDEYHERKADMDLLFAYFNGRQQKPQLPRIAVMSAALNRDELEAALGVKCLQLGHPLYPVQILHQKPAAGVNIAAGQGIESEVVRALRTLYRNNIWQTTLVFLPGKAEIARCHTAASEALGVGVAEFLELYGGQDRETQDRIFEETERPRVIFTTNIAETSITVPNVTGVVDSGIERVNEYDDSKKVNVLRTLPISLQNAIQRSGRSGRTQNGCAIRLWTEDTEKHMPQGIVPEVLQIEPSELILQKAALEESWPLSPDGSRVTSQQNVIASHSNPKATNDADVIASAAKQSITLPTAIPAAREKTATTMLENFGMLQDGHITELGKRAIQTPISNIPLALILAKAECAEDLPDLLLAAMAWIHSGTEFVQKAKVSLDLFTLAKDTLSKAINAPREVTFTLKQLRDYRDKLRHCETKEMPVQDGHDNTRHCEPQRGEAIHAVVIRSLLNAFPEALATPSGNVYKLSNGNTIRLQVAEAPYAILALSMLRTEAASKSELRVNLYAPVPKEMLGGESDKIRYELLWRSGQERFIGIEIHESESPNGDVRETSRKEILPQEASPKVLEKLKELTVDAWRDKLEKENWTGRYLTENLQTLLIKMRLAAKLYPEYGLPEFNNEDMELIFNELTDGIFLLRDINEDRYRNIVEDYFGKSMLAWLQKTFPDHYVLPNGKRARYSYQAVATDDEQSSGKIVQSADGVLVEISARIEDFMQLRGEHKIADNKLKVRYDILAPNFRTIQKTWDLTSFWQNTYAEVRKELRGRYPKHPWPEKIM
;
A
#
# COMPACT_ATOMS: atom_id res chain seq x y z
N MET A 1 -51.48 -0.51 -5.08
CA MET A 1 -50.19 -1.21 -5.24
C MET A 1 -49.23 -0.19 -5.85
N ARG A 2 -48.05 0.05 -5.27
CA ARG A 2 -47.11 1.05 -5.81
C ARG A 2 -46.65 0.63 -7.20
N THR A 3 -46.54 1.58 -8.12
CA THR A 3 -46.03 1.44 -9.49
C THR A 3 -44.73 2.23 -9.65
N TYR A 4 -44.00 2.02 -10.76
CA TYR A 4 -42.81 2.83 -11.07
C TYR A 4 -43.10 4.34 -11.14
N LYS A 5 -44.35 4.73 -11.48
CA LYS A 5 -44.77 6.14 -11.56
C LYS A 5 -44.88 6.82 -10.20
N ASP A 6 -44.92 6.05 -9.10
CA ASP A 6 -45.01 6.60 -7.73
C ASP A 6 -43.62 6.93 -7.14
N LEU A 7 -42.54 6.74 -7.90
CA LEU A 7 -41.17 7.05 -7.48
C LEU A 7 -40.83 8.50 -7.85
N ALA A 8 -40.12 9.23 -6.97
CA ALA A 8 -39.80 10.65 -7.18
C ALA A 8 -39.06 10.96 -8.49
N ILE A 9 -38.23 10.03 -8.97
CA ILE A 9 -37.52 10.20 -10.25
C ILE A 9 -38.46 10.17 -11.46
N ALA A 10 -39.65 9.58 -11.33
CA ALA A 10 -40.60 9.46 -12.44
C ALA A 10 -41.07 10.81 -12.98
N GLU A 11 -41.12 11.84 -12.12
CA GLU A 11 -41.51 13.20 -12.48
C GLU A 11 -40.51 13.87 -13.44
N GLU A 12 -39.28 13.35 -13.52
CA GLU A 12 -38.20 13.90 -14.33
C GLU A 12 -37.79 12.99 -15.50
N GLU A 13 -38.67 12.10 -15.96
CA GLU A 13 -38.43 11.19 -17.09
C GLU A 13 -37.98 11.94 -18.36
N ASP A 14 -38.52 13.14 -18.63
CA ASP A 14 -38.15 13.94 -19.82
C ASP A 14 -36.65 14.28 -19.86
N LYS A 15 -36.02 14.54 -18.70
CA LYS A 15 -34.57 14.79 -18.62
C LYS A 15 -33.78 13.54 -19.00
N LEU A 16 -34.27 12.36 -18.62
CA LEU A 16 -33.66 11.07 -18.95
C LEU A 16 -33.79 10.77 -20.44
N VAL A 17 -34.96 11.01 -21.04
CA VAL A 17 -35.19 10.86 -22.49
C VAL A 17 -34.22 11.73 -23.27
N HIS A 18 -34.14 13.02 -22.93
CA HIS A 18 -33.20 13.93 -23.59
C HIS A 18 -31.74 13.49 -23.46
N ALA A 19 -31.34 12.96 -22.30
CA ALA A 19 -29.98 12.47 -22.08
C ALA A 19 -29.65 11.24 -22.93
N ILE A 20 -30.53 10.23 -23.00
CA ILE A 20 -30.24 9.02 -23.80
C ILE A 20 -30.24 9.28 -25.32
N GLU A 21 -30.88 10.36 -25.77
CA GLU A 21 -30.87 10.81 -27.16
C GLU A 21 -29.59 11.59 -27.50
N THR A 22 -29.05 12.35 -26.55
CA THR A 22 -27.90 13.24 -26.76
C THR A 22 -26.55 12.59 -26.43
N SER A 23 -26.51 11.64 -25.51
CA SER A 23 -25.28 11.00 -25.07
C SER A 23 -25.34 9.47 -25.07
N ARG A 24 -24.18 8.83 -25.26
CA ARG A 24 -24.04 7.37 -25.16
C ARG A 24 -24.18 6.90 -23.71
N ASN A 25 -23.62 7.66 -22.78
CA ASN A 25 -23.50 7.33 -21.36
C ASN A 25 -24.36 8.26 -20.51
N LEU A 26 -24.63 7.84 -19.27
CA LEU A 26 -25.37 8.62 -18.29
C LEU A 26 -24.55 8.81 -17.01
N LEU A 27 -24.58 10.02 -16.48
CA LEU A 27 -24.08 10.34 -15.14
C LEU A 27 -25.26 10.90 -14.34
N ILE A 28 -25.64 10.23 -13.27
CA ILE A 28 -26.86 10.52 -12.52
C ILE A 28 -26.52 10.73 -11.04
N GLU A 29 -26.91 11.88 -10.52
CA GLU A 29 -26.90 12.15 -9.09
C GLU A 29 -28.35 12.24 -8.59
N ALA A 30 -28.71 11.37 -7.65
CA ALA A 30 -30.05 11.35 -7.08
C ALA A 30 -30.03 10.93 -5.60
N PRO A 31 -30.76 11.63 -4.71
CA PRO A 31 -30.79 11.30 -3.29
C PRO A 31 -31.18 9.84 -3.02
N THR A 32 -30.66 9.24 -1.94
CA THR A 32 -31.10 7.87 -1.58
C THR A 32 -32.60 7.85 -1.26
N GLY A 33 -33.29 6.78 -1.66
CA GLY A 33 -34.74 6.68 -1.48
C GLY A 33 -35.60 7.31 -2.59
N SER A 34 -35.01 8.08 -3.51
CA SER A 34 -35.69 8.64 -4.70
C SER A 34 -36.15 7.59 -5.73
N GLY A 35 -35.64 6.36 -5.61
CA GLY A 35 -35.98 5.25 -6.51
C GLY A 35 -34.98 5.00 -7.65
N LYS A 36 -33.80 5.65 -7.68
CA LYS A 36 -32.81 5.55 -8.79
C LYS A 36 -32.49 4.11 -9.20
N SER A 37 -32.25 3.24 -8.22
CA SER A 37 -31.83 1.85 -8.40
C SER A 37 -32.92 0.95 -8.98
N LEU A 38 -34.17 1.44 -9.00
CA LEU A 38 -35.34 0.75 -9.55
C LEU A 38 -35.79 1.41 -10.86
N TYR A 39 -35.93 2.74 -10.86
CA TYR A 39 -36.49 3.49 -11.98
C TYR A 39 -35.57 3.53 -13.19
N ILE A 40 -34.26 3.80 -12.99
CA ILE A 40 -33.33 3.96 -14.12
C ILE A 40 -33.17 2.66 -14.91
N PRO A 41 -32.95 1.48 -14.28
CA PRO A 41 -32.90 0.22 -15.03
C PRO A 41 -34.21 -0.11 -15.76
N TRP A 42 -35.35 0.17 -15.12
CA TRP A 42 -36.67 0.00 -15.73
C TRP A 42 -36.85 0.90 -16.95
N PHE A 43 -36.54 2.19 -16.83
CA PHE A 43 -36.57 3.17 -17.91
C PHE A 43 -35.72 2.69 -19.08
N LEU A 44 -34.45 2.36 -18.84
CA LEU A 44 -33.54 1.86 -19.88
C LEU A 44 -34.10 0.61 -20.58
N SER A 45 -34.77 -0.30 -19.84
CA SER A 45 -35.34 -1.53 -20.41
C SER A 45 -36.51 -1.29 -21.36
N ARG A 46 -37.20 -0.14 -21.23
CA ARG A 46 -38.28 0.28 -22.14
C ARG A 46 -37.75 0.88 -23.43
N HIS A 47 -36.57 1.49 -23.39
CA HIS A 47 -35.96 2.18 -24.53
C HIS A 47 -34.98 1.31 -25.32
N PHE A 48 -34.41 0.27 -24.69
CA PHE A 48 -33.42 -0.60 -25.33
C PHE A 48 -33.85 -2.06 -25.25
N SER A 49 -33.63 -2.83 -26.31
CA SER A 49 -33.91 -4.28 -26.38
C SER A 49 -32.78 -5.17 -25.84
N GLY A 50 -31.70 -4.55 -25.35
CA GLY A 50 -30.53 -5.23 -24.79
C GLY A 50 -30.63 -5.61 -23.31
N ARG A 51 -29.65 -6.36 -22.81
CA ARG A 51 -29.52 -6.70 -21.39
C ARG A 51 -28.90 -5.54 -20.60
N ILE A 52 -29.52 -5.21 -19.47
CA ILE A 52 -29.08 -4.17 -18.54
C ILE A 52 -28.58 -4.87 -17.29
N VAL A 53 -27.27 -4.76 -17.04
CA VAL A 53 -26.64 -5.28 -15.83
C VAL A 53 -26.51 -4.15 -14.83
N VAL A 54 -27.14 -4.31 -13.67
CA VAL A 54 -27.09 -3.34 -12.56
C VAL A 54 -26.14 -3.87 -11.51
N LEU A 55 -25.02 -3.19 -11.36
CA LEU A 55 -23.97 -3.56 -10.43
C LEU A 55 -24.25 -2.94 -9.06
N GLN A 56 -24.10 -3.76 -8.03
CA GLN A 56 -24.35 -3.42 -6.63
C GLN A 56 -23.14 -3.82 -5.77
N PRO A 57 -22.87 -3.10 -4.67
CA PRO A 57 -21.76 -3.43 -3.78
C PRO A 57 -21.98 -4.71 -2.97
N ARG A 58 -23.26 -5.07 -2.71
CA ARG A 58 -23.60 -6.12 -1.74
C ARG A 58 -24.66 -7.07 -2.30
N ARG A 59 -24.50 -8.36 -2.00
CA ARG A 59 -25.46 -9.42 -2.38
C ARG A 59 -26.88 -9.12 -1.89
N ILE A 60 -27.02 -8.69 -0.64
CA ILE A 60 -28.33 -8.42 -0.02
C ILE A 60 -29.04 -7.26 -0.74
N ALA A 61 -28.31 -6.20 -1.11
CA ALA A 61 -28.85 -5.07 -1.85
C ALA A 61 -29.40 -5.51 -3.21
N ALA A 62 -28.57 -6.20 -3.99
CA ALA A 62 -28.95 -6.70 -5.30
C ALA A 62 -30.14 -7.66 -5.25
N LEU A 63 -30.18 -8.56 -4.26
CA LEU A 63 -31.30 -9.49 -4.09
C LEU A 63 -32.60 -8.75 -3.77
N ALA A 64 -32.56 -7.83 -2.80
CA ALA A 64 -33.72 -7.05 -2.38
C ALA A 64 -34.24 -6.17 -3.54
N LEU A 65 -33.34 -5.51 -4.27
CA LEU A 65 -33.69 -4.70 -5.44
C LEU A 65 -34.29 -5.55 -6.56
N ALA A 66 -33.73 -6.72 -6.85
CA ALA A 66 -34.26 -7.63 -7.87
C ALA A 66 -35.67 -8.12 -7.51
N GLN A 67 -35.89 -8.55 -6.27
CA GLN A 67 -37.20 -9.00 -5.79
C GLN A 67 -38.23 -7.87 -5.80
N TYR A 68 -37.86 -6.68 -5.33
CA TYR A 68 -38.75 -5.54 -5.30
C TYR A 68 -39.08 -5.03 -6.72
N SER A 69 -38.09 -4.99 -7.60
CA SER A 69 -38.27 -4.63 -9.01
C SER A 69 -39.18 -5.64 -9.72
N ALA A 70 -38.99 -6.96 -9.52
CA ALA A 70 -39.90 -7.98 -10.04
C ALA A 70 -41.34 -7.80 -9.53
N LYS A 71 -41.52 -7.43 -8.25
CA LYS A 71 -42.83 -7.11 -7.67
C LYS A 71 -43.47 -5.89 -8.32
N LEU A 72 -42.71 -4.84 -8.64
CA LEU A 72 -43.21 -3.66 -9.37
C LEU A 72 -43.59 -3.99 -10.82
N HIS A 73 -42.93 -4.99 -11.42
CA HIS A 73 -43.29 -5.56 -12.71
C HIS A 73 -44.55 -6.46 -12.65
N ASN A 74 -45.04 -6.82 -11.46
CA ASN A 74 -46.08 -7.84 -11.24
C ASN A 74 -45.70 -9.22 -11.81
N GLU A 75 -44.41 -9.59 -11.68
CA GLU A 75 -43.85 -10.84 -12.19
C GLU A 75 -43.04 -11.56 -11.11
N PRO A 76 -42.85 -12.89 -11.20
CA PRO A 76 -41.85 -13.59 -10.39
C PRO A 76 -40.43 -13.16 -10.80
N CYS A 77 -39.54 -13.09 -9.80
CA CYS A 77 -38.11 -12.90 -10.06
C CYS A 77 -37.58 -14.03 -10.96
N GLY A 78 -36.67 -13.69 -11.88
CA GLY A 78 -36.09 -14.60 -12.87
C GLY A 78 -36.71 -14.52 -14.27
N LYS A 79 -37.88 -13.88 -14.42
CA LYS A 79 -38.48 -13.60 -15.74
C LYS A 79 -37.83 -12.36 -16.38
N THR A 80 -38.47 -11.19 -16.39
CA THR A 80 -37.88 -9.96 -16.94
C THR A 80 -36.79 -9.36 -16.04
N VAL A 81 -36.95 -9.46 -14.72
CA VAL A 81 -35.98 -9.00 -13.73
C VAL A 81 -35.38 -10.19 -13.00
N GLY A 82 -34.07 -10.23 -12.83
CA GLY A 82 -33.37 -11.30 -12.14
C GLY A 82 -32.15 -10.83 -11.37
N TYR A 83 -31.48 -11.77 -10.70
CA TYR A 83 -30.21 -11.52 -10.03
C TYR A 83 -29.22 -12.65 -10.29
N GLN A 84 -27.93 -12.35 -10.11
CA GLN A 84 -26.88 -13.36 -10.13
C GLN A 84 -25.72 -13.01 -9.21
N PHE A 85 -25.33 -13.99 -8.41
CA PHE A 85 -24.18 -13.98 -7.52
C PHE A 85 -23.42 -15.29 -7.67
N ARG A 86 -22.23 -15.38 -7.07
CA ARG A 86 -21.37 -16.56 -7.13
C ARG A 86 -22.07 -17.86 -6.66
N GLN A 87 -22.97 -17.78 -5.68
CA GLN A 87 -23.61 -18.95 -5.04
C GLN A 87 -25.11 -19.11 -5.33
N ASP A 88 -25.72 -18.13 -6.00
CA ASP A 88 -27.17 -18.06 -6.15
C ASP A 88 -27.50 -17.22 -7.39
N SER A 89 -28.47 -17.66 -8.18
CA SER A 89 -28.89 -16.98 -9.38
C SER A 89 -30.35 -17.25 -9.67
N CYS A 90 -31.08 -16.22 -10.08
CA CYS A 90 -32.45 -16.31 -10.54
C CYS A 90 -32.56 -15.49 -11.83
N LYS A 91 -32.37 -16.15 -12.97
CA LYS A 91 -32.42 -15.54 -14.31
C LYS A 91 -32.85 -16.56 -15.36
N SER A 92 -33.37 -16.08 -16.48
CA SER A 92 -33.77 -16.87 -17.65
C SER A 92 -33.26 -16.21 -18.94
N SER A 93 -33.56 -16.81 -20.09
CA SER A 93 -33.32 -16.18 -21.41
C SER A 93 -34.10 -14.87 -21.57
N GLU A 94 -35.25 -14.72 -20.90
CA GLU A 94 -36.10 -13.52 -20.94
C GLU A 94 -35.58 -12.38 -20.05
N THR A 95 -34.60 -12.63 -19.17
CA THR A 95 -34.13 -11.63 -18.22
C THR A 95 -33.44 -10.46 -18.90
N ARG A 96 -34.04 -9.27 -18.73
CA ARG A 96 -33.59 -7.99 -19.30
C ARG A 96 -32.85 -7.15 -18.29
N ILE A 97 -33.31 -7.09 -17.04
CA ILE A 97 -32.65 -6.36 -15.95
C ILE A 97 -32.02 -7.40 -15.02
N LEU A 98 -30.70 -7.40 -14.92
CA LEU A 98 -29.95 -8.36 -14.12
C LEU A 98 -29.14 -7.64 -13.04
N PHE A 99 -29.51 -7.83 -11.77
CA PHE A 99 -28.76 -7.31 -10.64
C PHE A 99 -27.60 -8.25 -10.29
N GLN A 100 -26.37 -7.72 -10.18
CA GLN A 100 -25.18 -8.49 -9.81
C GLN A 100 -24.27 -7.70 -8.87
N THR A 101 -23.33 -8.40 -8.21
CA THR A 101 -22.24 -7.74 -7.49
C THR A 101 -21.06 -7.41 -8.42
N TYR A 102 -20.27 -6.37 -8.11
CA TYR A 102 -19.09 -5.99 -8.90
C TYR A 102 -18.16 -7.18 -9.18
N GLY A 103 -17.73 -7.88 -8.12
CA GLY A 103 -16.84 -9.02 -8.26
C GLY A 103 -17.44 -10.19 -9.06
N ASN A 104 -18.75 -10.40 -9.05
CA ASN A 104 -19.35 -11.46 -9.88
C ASN A 104 -19.26 -11.10 -11.37
N PHE A 105 -19.60 -9.86 -11.71
CA PHE A 105 -19.54 -9.38 -13.09
C PHE A 105 -18.10 -9.29 -13.61
N LEU A 106 -17.16 -8.85 -12.78
CA LEU A 106 -15.74 -8.83 -13.09
C LEU A 106 -15.21 -10.24 -13.40
N GLN A 107 -15.59 -11.24 -12.63
CA GLN A 107 -15.22 -12.64 -12.88
C GLN A 107 -15.85 -13.19 -14.18
N GLU A 108 -17.08 -12.80 -14.53
CA GLU A 108 -17.66 -13.14 -15.84
C GLU A 108 -16.84 -12.55 -16.98
N LEU A 109 -16.47 -11.27 -16.87
CA LEU A 109 -15.67 -10.55 -17.86
C LEU A 109 -14.28 -11.19 -18.04
N LEU A 110 -13.59 -11.52 -16.94
CA LEU A 110 -12.29 -12.20 -16.95
C LEU A 110 -12.36 -13.61 -17.57
N HIS A 111 -13.51 -14.27 -17.49
CA HIS A 111 -13.80 -15.52 -18.19
C HIS A 111 -14.25 -15.33 -19.66
N GLY A 112 -14.19 -14.11 -20.18
CA GLY A 112 -14.56 -13.77 -21.55
C GLY A 112 -16.08 -13.74 -21.78
N LYS A 113 -16.89 -13.67 -20.73
CA LYS A 113 -18.35 -13.58 -20.82
C LYS A 113 -18.78 -12.13 -20.64
N LEU A 114 -19.21 -11.50 -21.73
CA LEU A 114 -19.85 -10.18 -21.70
C LEU A 114 -21.22 -10.27 -22.35
N ASN A 115 -22.28 -10.17 -21.55
CA ASN A 115 -23.65 -10.14 -22.03
C ASN A 115 -24.39 -8.97 -21.36
N ALA A 116 -24.05 -7.77 -21.80
CA ALA A 116 -24.62 -6.52 -21.34
C ALA A 116 -24.57 -5.50 -22.49
N ASP A 117 -25.68 -4.82 -22.71
CA ASP A 117 -25.79 -3.64 -23.57
C ASP A 117 -25.68 -2.36 -22.75
N TRP A 118 -26.08 -2.44 -21.48
CA TRP A 118 -25.89 -1.40 -20.47
C TRP A 118 -25.25 -2.00 -19.22
N VAL A 119 -24.24 -1.32 -18.71
CA VAL A 119 -23.67 -1.56 -17.39
C VAL A 119 -23.97 -0.35 -16.51
N VAL A 120 -24.76 -0.57 -15.47
CA VAL A 120 -25.20 0.46 -14.53
C VAL A 120 -24.39 0.31 -13.25
N PHE A 121 -23.48 1.24 -12.99
CA PHE A 121 -22.73 1.36 -11.75
C PHE A 121 -23.58 2.11 -10.73
N ASP A 122 -24.33 1.36 -9.92
CA ASP A 122 -25.09 1.94 -8.81
C ASP A 122 -24.19 2.17 -7.58
N GLU A 123 -24.61 3.05 -6.66
CA GLU A 123 -23.89 3.33 -5.41
C GLU A 123 -22.39 3.63 -5.63
N TYR A 124 -22.04 4.37 -6.70
CA TYR A 124 -20.64 4.61 -7.12
C TYR A 124 -19.75 5.22 -6.02
N HIS A 125 -20.36 5.93 -5.07
CA HIS A 125 -19.66 6.50 -3.92
C HIS A 125 -19.07 5.45 -2.95
N GLU A 126 -19.46 4.17 -3.00
CA GLU A 126 -18.82 3.14 -2.17
C GLU A 126 -17.36 2.86 -2.59
N ARG A 127 -16.94 3.33 -3.78
CA ARG A 127 -15.54 3.30 -4.28
C ARG A 127 -14.82 1.96 -4.04
N LYS A 128 -15.50 0.89 -4.43
CA LYS A 128 -14.98 -0.49 -4.37
C LYS A 128 -13.92 -0.73 -5.44
N ALA A 129 -12.88 -1.51 -5.12
CA ALA A 129 -11.76 -1.72 -6.05
C ALA A 129 -12.21 -2.39 -7.36
N ASP A 130 -13.07 -3.42 -7.27
CA ASP A 130 -13.66 -4.09 -8.44
C ASP A 130 -14.50 -3.12 -9.30
N MET A 131 -15.24 -2.21 -8.65
CA MET A 131 -16.07 -1.21 -9.32
C MET A 131 -15.20 -0.21 -10.07
N ASP A 132 -14.17 0.32 -9.42
CA ASP A 132 -13.19 1.26 -10.01
C ASP A 132 -12.48 0.61 -11.20
N LEU A 133 -12.10 -0.68 -11.12
CA LEU A 133 -11.49 -1.42 -12.23
C LEU A 133 -12.46 -1.63 -13.40
N LEU A 134 -13.70 -2.06 -13.13
CA LEU A 134 -14.73 -2.21 -14.15
C LEU A 134 -15.02 -0.87 -14.84
N PHE A 135 -15.17 0.20 -14.07
CA PHE A 135 -15.39 1.54 -14.60
C PHE A 135 -14.23 1.97 -15.50
N ALA A 136 -12.99 1.84 -15.04
CA ALA A 136 -11.79 2.15 -15.83
C ALA A 136 -11.73 1.34 -17.14
N TYR A 137 -12.04 0.04 -17.08
CA TYR A 137 -12.05 -0.85 -18.23
C TYR A 137 -13.01 -0.38 -19.32
N PHE A 138 -14.28 -0.14 -18.97
CA PHE A 138 -15.29 0.28 -19.95
C PHE A 138 -15.10 1.74 -20.37
N ASN A 139 -14.76 2.64 -19.44
CA ASN A 139 -14.61 4.07 -19.73
C ASN A 139 -13.46 4.33 -20.72
N GLY A 140 -12.30 3.71 -20.50
CA GLY A 140 -11.13 3.84 -21.37
C GLY A 140 -11.33 3.29 -22.79
N ARG A 141 -12.46 2.62 -23.06
CA ARG A 141 -12.74 1.94 -24.34
C ARG A 141 -14.06 2.37 -24.99
N GLN A 142 -14.72 3.42 -24.50
CA GLN A 142 -16.06 3.86 -24.95
C GLN A 142 -16.18 4.12 -26.47
N GLN A 143 -15.07 4.42 -27.15
CA GLN A 143 -15.05 4.60 -28.61
C GLN A 143 -15.35 3.31 -29.39
N LYS A 144 -15.31 2.13 -28.75
CA LYS A 144 -15.59 0.84 -29.39
C LYS A 144 -17.10 0.54 -29.42
N PRO A 145 -17.74 0.46 -30.60
CA PRO A 145 -19.20 0.34 -30.70
C PRO A 145 -19.78 -0.89 -29.98
N GLN A 146 -19.04 -2.00 -29.96
CA GLN A 146 -19.47 -3.27 -29.38
C GLN A 146 -19.45 -3.35 -27.84
N LEU A 147 -18.96 -2.30 -27.15
CA LEU A 147 -18.99 -2.27 -25.68
C LEU A 147 -20.31 -1.73 -25.14
N PRO A 148 -20.74 -2.18 -23.95
CA PRO A 148 -21.94 -1.66 -23.33
C PRO A 148 -21.86 -0.15 -23.10
N ARG A 149 -23.02 0.49 -23.15
CA ARG A 149 -23.23 1.84 -22.63
C ARG A 149 -23.08 1.82 -21.10
N ILE A 150 -22.64 2.94 -20.54
CA ILE A 150 -22.44 3.06 -19.10
C ILE A 150 -23.46 4.04 -18.50
N ALA A 151 -24.05 3.67 -17.37
CA ALA A 151 -24.70 4.60 -16.47
C ALA A 151 -23.99 4.59 -15.11
N VAL A 152 -23.56 5.75 -14.61
CA VAL A 152 -23.01 5.88 -13.25
C VAL A 152 -24.03 6.62 -12.41
N MET A 153 -24.41 6.02 -11.27
CA MET A 153 -25.43 6.55 -10.37
C MET A 153 -24.89 6.64 -8.95
N SER A 154 -25.16 7.75 -8.27
CA SER A 154 -24.79 7.90 -6.85
C SER A 154 -25.63 8.98 -6.16
N ALA A 155 -25.66 8.93 -4.83
CA ALA A 155 -26.28 9.97 -4.01
C ALA A 155 -25.42 11.24 -3.85
N ALA A 156 -24.11 11.11 -4.04
CA ALA A 156 -23.16 12.22 -4.02
C ALA A 156 -21.95 11.83 -4.88
N LEU A 157 -21.55 12.73 -5.78
CA LEU A 157 -20.48 12.50 -6.76
C LEU A 157 -19.46 13.63 -6.72
N ASN A 158 -18.19 13.27 -6.98
CA ASN A 158 -17.23 14.25 -7.49
C ASN A 158 -17.60 14.55 -8.94
N ARG A 159 -18.54 15.49 -9.13
CA ARG A 159 -19.18 15.76 -10.43
C ARG A 159 -18.14 16.06 -11.50
N ASP A 160 -17.21 16.97 -11.22
CA ASP A 160 -16.26 17.46 -12.21
C ASP A 160 -15.36 16.34 -12.76
N GLU A 161 -14.89 15.45 -11.88
CA GLU A 161 -14.05 14.31 -12.26
C GLU A 161 -14.81 13.31 -13.16
N LEU A 162 -16.04 12.97 -12.79
CA LEU A 162 -16.84 11.98 -13.53
C LEU A 162 -17.44 12.54 -14.82
N GLU A 163 -17.80 13.83 -14.84
CA GLU A 163 -18.21 14.51 -16.07
C GLU A 163 -17.06 14.50 -17.09
N ALA A 164 -15.84 14.80 -16.64
CA ALA A 164 -14.66 14.74 -17.49
C ALA A 164 -14.36 13.31 -17.96
N ALA A 165 -14.46 12.32 -17.07
CA ALA A 165 -14.18 10.92 -17.40
C ALA A 165 -15.17 10.33 -18.41
N LEU A 166 -16.47 10.59 -18.24
CA LEU A 166 -17.53 10.04 -19.11
C LEU A 166 -17.82 10.91 -20.34
N GLY A 167 -17.40 12.18 -20.33
CA GLY A 167 -17.71 13.16 -21.38
C GLY A 167 -19.20 13.55 -21.43
N VAL A 168 -19.91 13.45 -20.30
CA VAL A 168 -21.35 13.77 -20.21
C VAL A 168 -21.62 14.65 -19.00
N LYS A 169 -22.68 15.47 -19.08
CA LYS A 169 -23.12 16.29 -17.95
C LYS A 169 -23.88 15.46 -16.92
N CYS A 170 -23.66 15.77 -15.64
CA CYS A 170 -24.35 15.12 -14.53
C CYS A 170 -25.83 15.54 -14.50
N LEU A 171 -26.72 14.56 -14.58
CA LEU A 171 -28.15 14.73 -14.40
C LEU A 171 -28.47 14.66 -12.91
N GLN A 172 -28.86 15.79 -12.34
CA GLN A 172 -29.43 15.83 -11.00
C GLN A 172 -30.91 15.48 -11.09
N LEU A 173 -31.28 14.35 -10.50
CA LEU A 173 -32.63 13.81 -10.55
C LEU A 173 -33.25 13.62 -9.16
N GLY A 174 -34.53 13.95 -9.08
CA GLY A 174 -35.32 13.82 -7.87
C GLY A 174 -34.91 14.76 -6.74
N HIS A 175 -35.66 14.70 -5.64
CA HIS A 175 -35.43 15.50 -4.45
C HIS A 175 -35.54 14.62 -3.19
N PRO A 176 -34.97 15.04 -2.04
CA PRO A 176 -35.27 14.39 -0.77
C PRO A 176 -36.79 14.35 -0.55
N LEU A 177 -37.32 13.20 -0.13
CA LEU A 177 -38.75 13.03 0.08
C LEU A 177 -39.23 13.79 1.33
N TYR A 178 -38.44 13.74 2.40
CA TYR A 178 -38.76 14.39 3.67
C TYR A 178 -37.52 14.99 4.35
N PRO A 179 -37.64 16.12 5.06
CA PRO A 179 -36.55 16.71 5.83
C PRO A 179 -36.14 15.83 7.02
N VAL A 180 -34.85 15.89 7.36
CA VAL A 180 -34.28 15.26 8.57
C VAL A 180 -33.71 16.34 9.48
N GLN A 181 -34.23 16.41 10.71
CA GLN A 181 -33.66 17.27 11.74
C GLN A 181 -32.37 16.65 12.29
N ILE A 182 -31.26 17.39 12.24
CA ILE A 182 -29.98 16.96 12.79
C ILE A 182 -29.80 17.56 14.19
N LEU A 183 -29.51 16.71 15.17
CA LEU A 183 -29.19 17.10 16.55
C LEU A 183 -27.79 16.62 16.91
N HIS A 184 -26.90 17.52 17.33
CA HIS A 184 -25.58 17.18 17.84
C HIS A 184 -25.61 16.95 19.34
N GLN A 185 -25.17 15.78 19.78
CA GLN A 185 -25.10 15.37 21.17
C GLN A 185 -23.64 15.36 21.62
N LYS A 186 -23.21 16.39 22.35
CA LYS A 186 -21.88 16.43 22.99
C LYS A 186 -21.74 15.27 23.98
N PRO A 187 -20.74 14.37 23.83
CA PRO A 187 -20.49 13.29 24.79
C PRO A 187 -20.22 13.81 26.21
N ALA A 188 -20.63 13.06 27.23
CA ALA A 188 -20.38 13.40 28.62
C ALA A 188 -18.88 13.36 28.97
N ALA A 189 -18.49 14.07 30.03
CA ALA A 189 -17.10 14.07 30.50
C ALA A 189 -16.65 12.64 30.86
N GLY A 190 -15.49 12.22 30.34
CA GLY A 190 -14.96 10.86 30.54
C GLY A 190 -15.43 9.82 29.52
N VAL A 191 -16.37 10.16 28.62
CA VAL A 191 -16.77 9.30 27.50
C VAL A 191 -15.86 9.58 26.31
N ASN A 192 -15.30 8.52 25.72
CA ASN A 192 -14.51 8.62 24.49
C ASN A 192 -15.09 7.66 23.44
N ILE A 193 -16.00 8.20 22.64
CA ILE A 193 -16.69 7.44 21.59
C ILE A 193 -15.68 6.95 20.55
N ALA A 194 -14.68 7.75 20.17
CA ALA A 194 -13.64 7.35 19.21
C ALA A 194 -12.88 6.09 19.68
N ALA A 195 -12.68 5.94 21.00
CA ALA A 195 -12.10 4.75 21.62
C ALA A 195 -13.12 3.65 21.95
N GLY A 196 -14.40 3.82 21.60
CA GLY A 196 -15.50 2.91 21.92
C GLY A 196 -15.89 2.84 23.41
N GLN A 197 -15.42 3.80 24.22
CA GLN A 197 -15.60 3.83 25.67
C GLN A 197 -16.83 4.67 26.05
N GLY A 198 -17.76 4.08 26.80
CA GLY A 198 -18.97 4.76 27.32
C GLY A 198 -20.06 5.01 26.26
N ILE A 199 -19.92 4.44 25.06
CA ILE A 199 -20.85 4.63 23.93
C ILE A 199 -22.28 4.20 24.28
N GLU A 200 -22.45 3.12 25.06
CA GLU A 200 -23.75 2.62 25.49
C GLU A 200 -24.57 3.65 26.27
N SER A 201 -23.92 4.46 27.12
CA SER A 201 -24.59 5.49 27.91
C SER A 201 -25.12 6.64 27.03
N GLU A 202 -24.36 7.01 25.99
CA GLU A 202 -24.72 8.06 25.05
C GLU A 202 -25.83 7.62 24.09
N VAL A 203 -25.79 6.36 23.65
CA VAL A 203 -26.88 5.75 22.87
C VAL A 203 -28.17 5.73 23.67
N VAL A 204 -28.14 5.28 24.94
CA VAL A 204 -29.33 5.30 25.81
C VAL A 204 -29.87 6.72 25.99
N ARG A 205 -28.99 7.72 26.15
CA ARG A 205 -29.39 9.13 26.24
C ARG A 205 -30.08 9.62 24.96
N ALA A 206 -29.54 9.28 23.80
CA ALA A 206 -30.13 9.62 22.51
C ALA A 206 -31.50 8.95 22.32
N LEU A 207 -31.60 7.65 22.63
CA LEU A 207 -32.86 6.91 22.55
C LEU A 207 -33.93 7.48 23.49
N ARG A 208 -33.57 7.91 24.71
CA ARG A 208 -34.50 8.59 25.63
C ARG A 208 -35.00 9.92 25.05
N THR A 209 -34.15 10.65 24.35
CA THR A 209 -34.55 11.89 23.66
C THR A 209 -35.55 11.59 22.55
N LEU A 210 -35.28 10.60 21.69
CA LEU A 210 -36.22 10.20 20.64
C LEU A 210 -37.55 9.68 21.21
N TYR A 211 -37.48 8.86 22.26
CA TYR A 211 -38.64 8.33 22.99
C TYR A 211 -39.54 9.44 23.52
N ARG A 212 -38.98 10.38 24.30
CA ARG A 212 -39.75 11.48 24.92
C ARG A 212 -40.44 12.40 23.93
N ASN A 213 -39.91 12.50 22.71
CA ASN A 213 -40.47 13.33 21.65
C ASN A 213 -41.37 12.54 20.69
N ASN A 214 -41.60 11.24 20.91
CA ASN A 214 -42.37 10.35 20.04
C ASN A 214 -41.80 10.22 18.61
N ILE A 215 -40.48 10.31 18.43
CA ILE A 215 -39.78 10.22 17.12
C ILE A 215 -38.92 8.96 17.09
N TRP A 216 -39.50 7.81 17.42
CA TRP A 216 -38.74 6.57 17.64
C TRP A 216 -39.43 5.29 17.16
N GLN A 217 -40.46 5.42 16.31
CA GLN A 217 -41.22 4.29 15.75
C GLN A 217 -40.29 3.21 15.19
N THR A 218 -39.37 3.58 14.30
CA THR A 218 -38.24 2.73 13.94
C THR A 218 -36.98 3.56 14.03
N THR A 219 -36.03 3.12 14.86
CA THR A 219 -34.76 3.82 15.08
C THR A 219 -33.58 2.96 14.64
N LEU A 220 -32.70 3.52 13.81
CA LEU A 220 -31.42 2.89 13.46
C LEU A 220 -30.30 3.45 14.35
N VAL A 221 -29.49 2.58 14.95
CA VAL A 221 -28.35 2.96 15.77
C VAL A 221 -27.06 2.47 15.12
N PHE A 222 -26.26 3.36 14.54
CA PHE A 222 -25.02 3.02 13.84
C PHE A 222 -23.83 2.89 14.82
N LEU A 223 -23.23 1.70 14.86
CA LEU A 223 -22.16 1.29 15.76
C LEU A 223 -21.02 0.59 15.01
N PRO A 224 -19.77 0.63 15.51
CA PRO A 224 -18.62 0.14 14.75
C PRO A 224 -18.54 -1.39 14.65
N GLY A 225 -19.24 -2.15 15.51
CA GLY A 225 -19.20 -3.61 15.43
C GLY A 225 -20.04 -4.34 16.49
N LYS A 226 -19.99 -5.68 16.43
CA LYS A 226 -20.81 -6.58 17.24
C LYS A 226 -20.68 -6.36 18.75
N ALA A 227 -19.45 -6.14 19.25
CA ALA A 227 -19.22 -5.95 20.67
C ALA A 227 -19.93 -4.69 21.21
N GLU A 228 -19.88 -3.60 20.44
CA GLU A 228 -20.56 -2.34 20.76
C GLU A 228 -22.08 -2.51 20.62
N ILE A 229 -22.54 -3.18 19.58
CA ILE A 229 -23.95 -3.51 19.35
C ILE A 229 -24.54 -4.25 20.56
N ALA A 230 -23.88 -5.33 21.02
CA ALA A 230 -24.37 -6.10 22.15
C ALA A 230 -24.40 -5.28 23.45
N ARG A 231 -23.36 -4.45 23.73
CA ARG A 231 -23.34 -3.57 24.91
C ARG A 231 -24.48 -2.54 24.87
N CYS A 232 -24.66 -1.88 23.73
CA CYS A 232 -25.71 -0.87 23.54
C CYS A 232 -27.10 -1.49 23.59
N HIS A 233 -27.29 -2.68 23.03
CA HIS A 233 -28.53 -3.43 23.11
C HIS A 233 -28.87 -3.75 24.56
N THR A 234 -27.98 -4.40 25.30
CA THR A 234 -28.21 -4.71 26.73
C THR A 234 -28.53 -3.45 27.53
N ALA A 235 -27.72 -2.39 27.38
CA ALA A 235 -27.92 -1.14 28.10
C ALA A 235 -29.27 -0.46 27.75
N ALA A 236 -29.69 -0.48 26.49
CA ALA A 236 -30.98 0.08 26.07
C ALA A 236 -32.16 -0.74 26.59
N SER A 237 -32.07 -2.07 26.51
CA SER A 237 -33.08 -2.98 27.04
C SER A 237 -33.28 -2.82 28.55
N GLU A 238 -32.19 -2.68 29.31
CA GLU A 238 -32.24 -2.42 30.76
C GLU A 238 -32.78 -1.02 31.09
N ALA A 239 -32.34 0.00 30.35
CA ALA A 239 -32.63 1.39 30.67
C ALA A 239 -34.02 1.88 30.23
N LEU A 240 -34.61 1.26 29.20
CA LEU A 240 -35.94 1.59 28.66
C LEU A 240 -37.00 0.54 29.01
N GLY A 241 -36.60 -0.73 29.19
CA GLY A 241 -37.49 -1.85 29.47
C GLY A 241 -37.88 -2.63 28.20
N VAL A 242 -37.86 -3.97 28.30
CA VAL A 242 -38.08 -4.92 27.18
C VAL A 242 -39.47 -4.82 26.54
N GLY A 243 -40.45 -4.24 27.23
CA GLY A 243 -41.80 -4.03 26.72
C GLY A 243 -41.95 -2.82 25.80
N VAL A 244 -41.08 -1.82 25.92
CA VAL A 244 -41.30 -0.48 25.32
C VAL A 244 -40.99 -0.47 23.81
N ALA A 245 -39.99 -1.23 23.38
CA ALA A 245 -39.68 -1.44 21.97
C ALA A 245 -39.18 -2.87 21.71
N GLU A 246 -39.22 -3.28 20.45
CA GLU A 246 -38.46 -4.42 19.95
C GLU A 246 -37.01 -3.99 19.68
N PHE A 247 -36.05 -4.61 20.37
CA PHE A 247 -34.62 -4.36 20.16
C PHE A 247 -34.03 -5.47 19.27
N LEU A 248 -33.47 -5.08 18.13
CA LEU A 248 -32.88 -5.98 17.14
C LEU A 248 -31.44 -5.61 16.83
N GLU A 249 -30.65 -6.60 16.41
CA GLU A 249 -29.25 -6.40 16.01
C GLU A 249 -29.12 -6.68 14.52
N LEU A 250 -28.32 -5.88 13.80
CA LEU A 250 -28.05 -6.04 12.37
C LEU A 250 -26.54 -5.88 12.06
N TYR A 251 -25.84 -7.00 11.90
CA TYR A 251 -24.42 -7.03 11.57
C TYR A 251 -24.06 -8.23 10.66
N GLY A 252 -22.82 -8.27 10.15
CA GLY A 252 -22.36 -9.30 9.20
C GLY A 252 -22.42 -10.73 9.74
N GLY A 253 -22.88 -11.66 8.90
CA GLY A 253 -22.95 -13.10 9.19
C GLY A 253 -24.00 -13.49 10.24
N GLN A 254 -25.11 -12.75 10.31
CA GLN A 254 -26.34 -13.18 10.97
C GLN A 254 -27.13 -14.16 10.09
N ASP A 255 -28.01 -14.94 10.71
CA ASP A 255 -28.92 -15.85 10.03
C ASP A 255 -30.04 -15.10 9.28
N ARG A 256 -30.57 -15.75 8.25
CA ARG A 256 -31.54 -15.15 7.33
C ARG A 256 -32.86 -14.80 8.03
N GLU A 257 -33.30 -15.64 8.97
CA GLU A 257 -34.56 -15.43 9.71
C GLU A 257 -34.52 -14.16 10.56
N THR A 258 -33.42 -13.91 11.28
CA THR A 258 -33.24 -12.66 12.04
C THR A 258 -33.16 -11.43 11.13
N GLN A 259 -32.56 -11.58 9.94
CA GLN A 259 -32.50 -10.49 8.95
C GLN A 259 -33.88 -10.18 8.36
N ASP A 260 -34.67 -11.20 8.01
CA ASP A 260 -36.00 -11.04 7.42
C ASP A 260 -36.94 -10.27 8.37
N ARG A 261 -36.86 -10.53 9.68
CA ARG A 261 -37.62 -9.80 10.73
C ARG A 261 -37.38 -8.28 10.72
N ILE A 262 -36.20 -7.82 10.32
CA ILE A 262 -35.88 -6.38 10.26
C ILE A 262 -36.69 -5.68 9.16
N PHE A 263 -37.04 -6.40 8.09
CA PHE A 263 -37.79 -5.89 6.95
C PHE A 263 -39.31 -5.99 7.12
N GLU A 264 -39.78 -6.69 8.16
CA GLU A 264 -41.21 -6.76 8.47
C GLU A 264 -41.73 -5.39 8.93
N GLU A 265 -42.88 -4.99 8.38
CA GLU A 265 -43.60 -3.81 8.84
C GLU A 265 -44.24 -4.07 10.20
N THR A 266 -44.09 -3.13 11.13
CA THR A 266 -44.63 -3.25 12.49
C THR A 266 -45.12 -1.90 13.01
N GLU A 267 -46.22 -1.93 13.74
CA GLU A 267 -46.73 -0.77 14.51
C GLU A 267 -46.07 -0.65 15.89
N ARG A 268 -45.37 -1.69 16.35
CA ARG A 268 -44.62 -1.62 17.61
C ARG A 268 -43.32 -0.84 17.41
N PRO A 269 -42.94 0.07 18.33
CA PRO A 269 -41.65 0.74 18.27
C PRO A 269 -40.49 -0.26 18.19
N ARG A 270 -39.52 0.01 17.33
CA ARG A 270 -38.39 -0.86 17.05
C ARG A 270 -37.08 -0.07 17.06
N VAL A 271 -36.05 -0.63 17.67
CA VAL A 271 -34.69 -0.09 17.67
C VAL A 271 -33.75 -1.15 17.10
N ILE A 272 -33.06 -0.80 16.01
CA ILE A 272 -32.15 -1.70 15.31
C ILE A 272 -30.71 -1.18 15.49
N PHE A 273 -29.89 -1.94 16.20
CA PHE A 273 -28.47 -1.67 16.38
C PHE A 273 -27.69 -2.28 15.22
N THR A 274 -27.00 -1.45 14.44
CA THR A 274 -26.41 -1.87 13.17
C THR A 274 -25.03 -1.31 12.90
N THR A 275 -24.25 -2.00 12.08
CA THR A 275 -23.03 -1.44 11.48
C THR A 275 -23.38 -0.61 10.23
N ASN A 276 -22.39 -0.30 9.39
CA ASN A 276 -22.62 0.31 8.07
C ASN A 276 -23.40 -0.60 7.08
N ILE A 277 -24.04 -1.68 7.54
CA ILE A 277 -24.94 -2.53 6.76
C ILE A 277 -26.20 -1.79 6.33
N ALA A 278 -26.77 -0.97 7.20
CA ALA A 278 -27.97 -0.18 6.90
C ALA A 278 -27.67 1.15 6.18
N GLU A 279 -26.41 1.48 5.91
CA GLU A 279 -25.97 2.82 5.49
C GLU A 279 -26.38 3.21 4.07
N THR A 280 -26.20 2.30 3.10
CA THR A 280 -26.38 2.58 1.65
C THR A 280 -27.39 1.63 1.02
N SER A 281 -27.33 0.36 1.39
CA SER A 281 -27.83 -0.78 0.61
C SER A 281 -29.15 -1.42 1.06
N ILE A 282 -29.62 -1.12 2.27
CA ILE A 282 -30.81 -1.76 2.86
C ILE A 282 -31.87 -0.71 3.17
N THR A 283 -33.11 -0.98 2.76
CA THR A 283 -34.28 -0.14 3.06
C THR A 283 -35.08 -0.78 4.18
N VAL A 284 -34.88 -0.28 5.40
CA VAL A 284 -35.71 -0.63 6.55
C VAL A 284 -37.00 0.22 6.48
N PRO A 285 -38.20 -0.36 6.66
CA PRO A 285 -39.44 0.40 6.61
C PRO A 285 -39.60 1.34 7.82
N ASN A 286 -40.27 2.48 7.57
CA ASN A 286 -40.76 3.41 8.60
C ASN A 286 -39.70 3.98 9.57
N VAL A 287 -38.44 4.11 9.15
CA VAL A 287 -37.38 4.72 9.96
C VAL A 287 -37.71 6.19 10.25
N THR A 288 -37.87 6.53 11.52
CA THR A 288 -38.12 7.90 12.03
C THR A 288 -36.91 8.49 12.73
N GLY A 289 -36.08 7.63 13.33
CA GLY A 289 -34.94 8.03 14.15
C GLY A 289 -33.64 7.42 13.64
N VAL A 290 -32.56 8.19 13.73
CA VAL A 290 -31.18 7.70 13.56
C VAL A 290 -30.37 8.14 14.77
N VAL A 291 -29.55 7.26 15.31
CA VAL A 291 -28.50 7.57 16.27
C VAL A 291 -27.17 7.15 15.65
N ASP A 292 -26.25 8.08 15.46
CA ASP A 292 -24.97 7.82 14.81
C ASP A 292 -23.82 8.02 15.77
N SER A 293 -22.97 7.00 15.92
CA SER A 293 -21.76 7.07 16.73
C SER A 293 -20.61 7.81 16.04
N GLY A 294 -20.68 8.04 14.73
CA GLY A 294 -19.66 8.78 13.98
C GLY A 294 -18.37 7.98 13.75
N ILE A 295 -18.38 6.68 14.05
CA ILE A 295 -17.25 5.78 13.87
C ILE A 295 -17.67 4.51 13.14
N GLU A 296 -16.71 3.86 12.52
CA GLU A 296 -16.87 2.54 11.93
C GLU A 296 -15.60 1.70 12.08
N ARG A 297 -15.73 0.40 11.86
CA ARG A 297 -14.59 -0.53 11.86
C ARG A 297 -14.23 -0.89 10.42
N VAL A 298 -13.05 -0.48 10.00
CA VAL A 298 -12.52 -0.69 8.63
C VAL A 298 -11.39 -1.70 8.69
N ASN A 299 -11.32 -2.57 7.69
CA ASN A 299 -10.18 -3.44 7.45
C ASN A 299 -9.20 -2.75 6.50
N GLU A 300 -7.99 -2.49 6.97
CA GLU A 300 -6.94 -1.81 6.21
C GLU A 300 -5.68 -2.67 6.19
N TYR A 301 -5.02 -2.74 5.05
CA TYR A 301 -3.71 -3.37 4.91
C TYR A 301 -2.59 -2.45 5.43
N ASP A 302 -1.84 -2.91 6.44
CA ASP A 302 -0.68 -2.20 7.00
C ASP A 302 0.59 -2.62 6.24
N ASP A 303 1.13 -1.70 5.45
CA ASP A 303 2.31 -1.91 4.61
C ASP A 303 3.56 -2.32 5.39
N SER A 304 3.76 -1.69 6.55
CA SER A 304 4.96 -1.91 7.36
C SER A 304 4.98 -3.30 7.98
N LYS A 305 3.80 -3.82 8.31
CA LYS A 305 3.65 -5.12 8.98
C LYS A 305 3.16 -6.23 8.05
N LYS A 306 2.84 -5.92 6.79
CA LYS A 306 2.26 -6.83 5.78
C LYS A 306 1.06 -7.65 6.31
N VAL A 307 0.16 -7.00 7.05
CA VAL A 307 -1.01 -7.67 7.63
C VAL A 307 -2.25 -6.79 7.56
N ASN A 308 -3.40 -7.43 7.50
CA ASN A 308 -4.68 -6.76 7.66
C ASN A 308 -4.91 -6.33 9.12
N VAL A 309 -5.33 -5.08 9.29
CA VAL A 309 -5.58 -4.44 10.58
C VAL A 309 -7.03 -3.98 10.61
N LEU A 310 -7.78 -4.39 11.63
CA LEU A 310 -9.08 -3.79 11.93
C LEU A 310 -8.85 -2.54 12.77
N ARG A 311 -9.14 -1.38 12.19
CA ARG A 311 -9.08 -0.07 12.84
C ARG A 311 -10.50 0.44 13.06
N THR A 312 -10.73 1.05 14.22
CA THR A 312 -11.96 1.83 14.44
C THR A 312 -11.63 3.28 14.15
N LEU A 313 -12.26 3.85 13.12
CA LEU A 313 -11.95 5.18 12.59
C LEU A 313 -13.21 6.06 12.58
N PRO A 314 -13.06 7.39 12.65
CA PRO A 314 -14.15 8.31 12.33
C PRO A 314 -14.65 8.11 10.90
N ILE A 315 -15.96 8.22 10.70
CA ILE A 315 -16.56 8.18 9.37
C ILE A 315 -16.35 9.50 8.62
N SER A 316 -16.54 9.49 7.30
CA SER A 316 -16.60 10.73 6.53
C SER A 316 -17.92 11.48 6.75
N LEU A 317 -17.92 12.78 6.48
CA LEU A 317 -19.14 13.59 6.48
C LEU A 317 -20.18 13.03 5.48
N GLN A 318 -19.72 12.52 4.34
CA GLN A 318 -20.58 11.86 3.35
C GLN A 318 -21.29 10.63 3.94
N ASN A 319 -20.58 9.78 4.70
CA ASN A 319 -21.20 8.64 5.40
C ASN A 319 -22.24 9.14 6.42
N ALA A 320 -21.92 10.17 7.21
CA ALA A 320 -22.84 10.73 8.21
C ALA A 320 -24.13 11.27 7.59
N ILE A 321 -24.04 11.94 6.43
CA ILE A 321 -25.20 12.42 5.66
C ILE A 321 -26.06 11.24 5.19
N GLN A 322 -25.45 10.17 4.68
CA GLN A 322 -26.18 8.98 4.21
C GLN A 322 -26.88 8.23 5.34
N ARG A 323 -26.22 8.09 6.49
CA ARG A 323 -26.80 7.50 7.71
C ARG A 323 -27.98 8.32 8.20
N SER A 324 -27.82 9.64 8.29
CA SER A 324 -28.88 10.57 8.71
C SER A 324 -30.06 10.52 7.75
N GLY A 325 -29.81 10.44 6.43
CA GLY A 325 -30.85 10.36 5.40
C GLY A 325 -31.76 9.13 5.48
N ARG A 326 -31.42 8.12 6.29
CA ARG A 326 -32.27 6.93 6.48
C ARG A 326 -33.60 7.26 7.15
N SER A 327 -33.66 8.27 8.03
CA SER A 327 -34.91 8.69 8.69
C SER A 327 -35.77 9.65 7.86
N GLY A 328 -35.30 10.12 6.69
CA GLY A 328 -36.01 11.06 5.81
C GLY A 328 -36.69 10.44 4.60
N ARG A 329 -36.91 9.11 4.60
CA ARG A 329 -37.37 8.36 3.42
C ARG A 329 -38.88 8.31 3.26
N THR A 330 -39.60 8.06 4.35
CA THR A 330 -41.06 7.87 4.33
C THR A 330 -41.83 8.98 5.04
N GLN A 331 -41.16 9.73 5.91
CA GLN A 331 -41.73 10.83 6.68
C GLN A 331 -40.61 11.72 7.23
N ASN A 332 -40.97 12.83 7.88
CA ASN A 332 -40.02 13.69 8.57
C ASN A 332 -39.24 12.90 9.63
N GLY A 333 -37.91 13.02 9.60
CA GLY A 333 -37.01 12.24 10.45
C GLY A 333 -36.22 13.08 11.44
N CYS A 334 -35.62 12.41 12.42
CA CYS A 334 -34.60 12.98 13.30
C CYS A 334 -33.34 12.12 13.25
N ALA A 335 -32.17 12.75 13.29
CA ALA A 335 -30.87 12.09 13.45
C ALA A 335 -30.09 12.73 14.59
N ILE A 336 -29.73 11.93 15.60
CA ILE A 336 -28.88 12.35 16.71
C ILE A 336 -27.46 11.87 16.43
N ARG A 337 -26.56 12.84 16.24
CA ARG A 337 -25.12 12.62 16.01
C ARG A 337 -24.41 12.70 17.35
N LEU A 338 -23.71 11.64 17.75
CA LEU A 338 -23.04 11.57 19.06
C LEU A 338 -21.71 12.37 19.11
N TRP A 339 -21.61 13.45 18.35
CA TRP A 339 -20.45 14.34 18.31
C TRP A 339 -20.92 15.80 18.24
N THR A 340 -19.98 16.75 18.35
CA THR A 340 -20.29 18.19 18.25
C THR A 340 -20.14 18.69 16.82
N GLU A 341 -20.80 19.82 16.49
CA GLU A 341 -20.59 20.48 15.19
C GLU A 341 -19.12 20.81 14.91
N ASP A 342 -18.33 21.11 15.95
CA ASP A 342 -16.90 21.37 15.81
C ASP A 342 -16.10 20.11 15.41
N THR A 343 -16.43 18.96 15.98
CA THR A 343 -15.85 17.67 15.56
C THR A 343 -16.19 17.35 14.10
N GLU A 344 -17.41 17.67 13.66
CA GLU A 344 -17.87 17.41 12.30
C GLU A 344 -17.07 18.18 11.24
N LYS A 345 -16.68 19.43 11.54
CA LYS A 345 -15.86 20.26 10.63
C LYS A 345 -14.49 19.64 10.31
N HIS A 346 -13.99 18.78 11.18
CA HIS A 346 -12.71 18.10 11.04
C HIS A 346 -12.84 16.68 10.48
N MET A 347 -14.06 16.21 10.17
CA MET A 347 -14.25 14.90 9.56
C MET A 347 -13.74 14.88 8.11
N PRO A 348 -13.24 13.72 7.64
CA PRO A 348 -12.96 13.52 6.22
C PRO A 348 -14.19 13.85 5.38
N GLN A 349 -14.02 14.54 4.26
CA GLN A 349 -15.16 14.99 3.46
C GLN A 349 -15.73 13.89 2.57
N GLY A 350 -14.87 13.07 1.96
CA GLY A 350 -15.25 11.99 1.03
C GLY A 350 -14.94 10.61 1.56
N ILE A 351 -15.54 9.61 0.92
CA ILE A 351 -15.27 8.19 1.18
C ILE A 351 -13.87 7.82 0.67
N VAL A 352 -13.09 7.13 1.51
CA VAL A 352 -11.75 6.64 1.14
C VAL A 352 -11.92 5.44 0.19
N PRO A 353 -11.34 5.48 -1.03
CA PRO A 353 -11.42 4.35 -1.97
C PRO A 353 -10.79 3.08 -1.43
N GLU A 354 -11.43 1.93 -1.68
CA GLU A 354 -10.98 0.62 -1.19
C GLU A 354 -9.61 0.22 -1.76
N VAL A 355 -9.27 0.69 -2.96
CA VAL A 355 -7.94 0.48 -3.58
C VAL A 355 -6.78 0.99 -2.70
N LEU A 356 -7.04 1.97 -1.83
CA LEU A 356 -6.06 2.50 -0.88
C LEU A 356 -6.02 1.71 0.45
N GLN A 357 -6.89 0.72 0.63
CA GLN A 357 -7.05 -0.03 1.89
C GLN A 357 -6.72 -1.52 1.77
N ILE A 358 -6.58 -2.04 0.54
CA ILE A 358 -6.34 -3.46 0.29
C ILE A 358 -4.90 -3.77 -0.12
N GLU A 359 -4.52 -5.04 -0.01
CA GLU A 359 -3.35 -5.60 -0.69
C GLU A 359 -3.71 -5.78 -2.19
N PRO A 360 -2.94 -5.22 -3.14
CA PRO A 360 -3.39 -5.06 -4.52
C PRO A 360 -3.04 -6.23 -5.47
N SER A 361 -2.39 -7.31 -5.02
CA SER A 361 -1.96 -8.40 -5.92
C SER A 361 -3.09 -8.99 -6.78
N GLU A 362 -4.27 -9.23 -6.19
CA GLU A 362 -5.45 -9.69 -6.92
C GLU A 362 -5.89 -8.67 -7.98
N LEU A 363 -5.99 -7.39 -7.59
CA LEU A 363 -6.44 -6.30 -8.47
C LEU A 363 -5.48 -6.08 -9.65
N ILE A 364 -4.17 -6.15 -9.40
CA ILE A 364 -3.12 -5.97 -10.42
C ILE A 364 -3.19 -7.11 -11.44
N LEU A 365 -3.33 -8.36 -10.99
CA LEU A 365 -3.44 -9.50 -11.91
C LEU A 365 -4.72 -9.43 -12.75
N GLN A 366 -5.84 -9.03 -12.14
CA GLN A 366 -7.11 -8.82 -12.86
C GLN A 366 -7.01 -7.70 -13.89
N LYS A 367 -6.37 -6.57 -13.54
CA LYS A 367 -6.09 -5.46 -14.46
C LYS A 367 -5.25 -5.93 -15.65
N ALA A 368 -4.15 -6.63 -15.40
CA ALA A 368 -3.28 -7.16 -16.45
C ALA A 368 -4.03 -8.14 -17.38
N ALA A 369 -4.89 -9.00 -16.81
CA ALA A 369 -5.74 -9.90 -17.58
C ALA A 369 -6.70 -9.13 -18.51
N LEU A 370 -7.35 -8.07 -18.03
CA LEU A 370 -8.28 -7.27 -18.82
C LEU A 370 -7.57 -6.45 -19.92
N GLU A 371 -6.32 -6.05 -19.69
CA GLU A 371 -5.50 -5.35 -20.70
C GLU A 371 -5.16 -6.26 -21.88
N GLU A 372 -5.03 -7.57 -21.67
CA GLU A 372 -4.73 -8.55 -22.73
C GLU A 372 -5.97 -9.21 -23.34
N SER A 373 -7.06 -9.42 -22.58
CA SER A 373 -8.22 -10.25 -22.96
C SER A 373 -9.15 -9.64 -24.02
N TRP A 374 -8.69 -8.66 -24.80
CA TRP A 374 -9.44 -8.06 -25.91
C TRP A 374 -8.73 -8.31 -27.25
N PRO A 375 -9.42 -8.80 -28.32
CA PRO A 375 -10.87 -8.75 -28.57
C PRO A 375 -11.68 -9.99 -28.12
N LEU A 376 -12.85 -9.75 -27.53
CA LEU A 376 -13.94 -10.73 -27.49
C LEU A 376 -14.61 -10.75 -28.88
N SER A 377 -14.75 -11.91 -29.49
CA SER A 377 -15.53 -12.04 -30.73
C SER A 377 -17.03 -11.81 -30.44
N PRO A 378 -17.85 -11.50 -31.46
CA PRO A 378 -19.27 -11.19 -31.28
C PRO A 378 -20.13 -12.30 -30.64
N ASP A 379 -19.61 -13.53 -30.58
CA ASP A 379 -20.27 -14.70 -29.98
C ASP A 379 -19.66 -15.11 -28.62
N GLY A 380 -18.68 -14.36 -28.11
CA GLY A 380 -17.97 -14.68 -26.86
C GLY A 380 -16.89 -15.75 -26.99
N SER A 381 -16.52 -16.17 -28.20
CA SER A 381 -15.40 -17.08 -28.43
C SER A 381 -14.05 -16.33 -28.50
N ARG A 382 -12.95 -16.96 -28.07
CA ARG A 382 -11.61 -16.36 -28.14
C ARG A 382 -11.18 -16.24 -29.61
N VAL A 383 -10.80 -15.04 -30.06
CA VAL A 383 -10.02 -14.90 -31.29
C VAL A 383 -8.62 -15.47 -31.00
N THR A 384 -8.35 -16.70 -31.42
CA THR A 384 -7.01 -17.27 -31.36
C THR A 384 -6.11 -16.48 -32.29
N SER A 385 -5.12 -15.79 -31.72
CA SER A 385 -4.08 -15.01 -32.41
C SER A 385 -3.17 -15.84 -33.33
N GLN A 386 -3.42 -17.14 -33.51
CA GLN A 386 -2.65 -18.02 -34.40
C GLN A 386 -3.16 -18.09 -35.85
N GLN A 387 -4.36 -17.59 -36.18
CA GLN A 387 -4.90 -17.73 -37.54
C GLN A 387 -4.52 -16.62 -38.54
N ASN A 388 -3.86 -15.54 -38.10
CA ASN A 388 -3.43 -14.46 -39.01
C ASN A 388 -2.02 -14.61 -39.60
N VAL A 389 -1.34 -15.75 -39.41
CA VAL A 389 0.04 -15.94 -39.94
C VAL A 389 0.08 -16.72 -41.27
N ILE A 390 -1.02 -17.34 -41.73
CA ILE A 390 -0.96 -18.27 -42.88
C ILE A 390 -1.57 -17.72 -44.18
N ALA A 391 -2.17 -16.52 -44.20
CA ALA A 391 -2.80 -15.96 -45.40
C ALA A 391 -2.10 -14.71 -45.96
N SER A 392 -0.78 -14.75 -46.16
CA SER A 392 -0.07 -13.74 -46.97
C SER A 392 1.24 -14.26 -47.55
N HIS A 393 1.16 -15.24 -48.46
CA HIS A 393 2.27 -15.58 -49.37
C HIS A 393 1.83 -15.38 -50.81
N SER A 394 1.70 -14.12 -51.25
CA SER A 394 1.77 -13.74 -52.68
C SER A 394 1.64 -12.23 -52.91
N ASN A 395 2.66 -11.41 -52.54
CA ASN A 395 3.06 -10.22 -53.30
C ASN A 395 4.25 -9.48 -52.63
N PRO A 396 5.39 -9.25 -53.31
CA PRO A 396 6.47 -8.45 -52.76
C PRO A 396 6.43 -7.03 -53.35
N LYS A 397 5.65 -6.12 -52.75
CA LYS A 397 5.80 -4.67 -52.98
C LYS A 397 5.48 -3.86 -51.72
N ALA A 398 6.55 -3.49 -51.04
CA ALA A 398 6.75 -2.29 -50.22
C ALA A 398 5.51 -1.55 -49.69
N THR A 399 5.15 -1.83 -48.43
CA THR A 399 4.62 -0.86 -47.46
C THR A 399 5.14 -1.28 -46.08
N ASN A 400 5.69 -0.32 -45.33
CA ASN A 400 6.40 -0.51 -44.06
C ASN A 400 5.67 -1.41 -43.06
N ASP A 401 6.33 -2.51 -42.67
CA ASP A 401 5.93 -3.40 -41.56
C ASP A 401 5.98 -2.72 -40.16
N ALA A 402 6.38 -1.45 -40.09
CA ALA A 402 6.39 -0.67 -38.85
C ALA A 402 4.99 -0.11 -38.48
N ASP A 403 4.11 0.15 -39.45
CA ASP A 403 2.82 0.80 -39.19
C ASP A 403 1.71 -0.19 -38.81
N VAL A 404 1.84 -1.48 -39.15
CA VAL A 404 0.90 -2.52 -38.70
C VAL A 404 1.15 -2.89 -37.24
N ILE A 405 2.42 -2.91 -36.81
CA ILE A 405 2.82 -3.17 -35.41
C ILE A 405 2.52 -1.96 -34.51
N ALA A 406 2.53 -0.73 -35.04
CA ALA A 406 2.17 0.48 -34.30
C ALA A 406 0.65 0.63 -34.02
N SER A 407 -0.21 -0.15 -34.68
CA SER A 407 -1.68 -0.06 -34.51
C SER A 407 -2.24 -0.94 -33.37
N ALA A 408 -1.40 -1.80 -32.77
CA ALA A 408 -1.75 -2.57 -31.56
C ALA A 408 -1.26 -1.84 -30.29
N ALA A 409 -1.59 -0.56 -30.15
CA ALA A 409 -1.41 0.15 -28.89
C ALA A 409 -2.31 -0.50 -27.83
N LYS A 410 -1.76 -1.44 -27.06
CA LYS A 410 -2.35 -2.02 -25.84
C LYS A 410 -2.79 -0.85 -24.95
N GLN A 411 -4.10 -0.63 -24.85
CA GLN A 411 -4.65 0.45 -24.03
C GLN A 411 -4.53 0.07 -22.55
N SER A 412 -3.54 0.65 -21.87
CA SER A 412 -3.38 0.58 -20.42
C SER A 412 -4.66 1.06 -19.72
N ILE A 413 -5.12 0.33 -18.71
CA ILE A 413 -6.28 0.69 -17.90
C ILE A 413 -5.82 1.66 -16.81
N THR A 414 -6.34 2.88 -16.81
CA THR A 414 -6.07 3.86 -15.75
C THR A 414 -7.21 3.85 -14.73
N LEU A 415 -6.92 3.43 -13.50
CA LEU A 415 -7.89 3.44 -12.40
C LEU A 415 -8.24 4.89 -11.99
N PRO A 416 -9.47 5.16 -11.53
CA PRO A 416 -9.86 6.48 -11.00
C PRO A 416 -8.98 6.92 -9.81
N THR A 417 -8.52 5.96 -9.02
CA THR A 417 -7.55 6.20 -7.95
C THR A 417 -6.38 5.24 -8.14
N ALA A 418 -5.17 5.80 -8.22
CA ALA A 418 -3.96 5.04 -8.41
C ALA A 418 -3.65 4.18 -7.17
N ILE A 419 -3.11 2.99 -7.39
CA ILE A 419 -2.56 2.15 -6.34
C ILE A 419 -1.32 2.88 -5.77
N PRO A 420 -1.08 2.89 -4.45
CA PRO A 420 0.14 3.45 -3.89
C PRO A 420 1.39 2.79 -4.48
N ALA A 421 2.31 3.58 -5.02
CA ALA A 421 3.46 3.08 -5.82
C ALA A 421 4.31 2.02 -5.09
N ALA A 422 4.51 2.19 -3.78
CA ALA A 422 5.23 1.20 -2.98
C ALA A 422 4.50 -0.16 -2.91
N ARG A 423 3.17 -0.14 -2.73
CA ARG A 423 2.32 -1.35 -2.73
C ARG A 423 2.29 -2.00 -4.09
N GLU A 424 2.11 -1.20 -5.14
CA GLU A 424 2.09 -1.68 -6.52
C GLU A 424 3.40 -2.40 -6.86
N LYS A 425 4.54 -1.81 -6.49
CA LYS A 425 5.85 -2.44 -6.69
C LYS A 425 5.96 -3.77 -5.95
N THR A 426 5.64 -3.82 -4.65
CA THR A 426 5.73 -5.06 -3.86
C THR A 426 4.83 -6.17 -4.40
N ALA A 427 3.58 -5.85 -4.74
CA ALA A 427 2.63 -6.82 -5.28
C ALA A 427 3.03 -7.30 -6.68
N THR A 428 3.54 -6.39 -7.53
CA THR A 428 4.04 -6.75 -8.87
C THR A 428 5.23 -7.70 -8.76
N THR A 429 6.21 -7.41 -7.92
CA THR A 429 7.36 -8.31 -7.68
C THR A 429 6.91 -9.68 -7.14
N MET A 430 5.91 -9.73 -6.27
CA MET A 430 5.34 -11.00 -5.80
C MET A 430 4.74 -11.82 -6.95
N LEU A 431 3.96 -11.17 -7.83
CA LEU A 431 3.34 -11.83 -8.98
C LEU A 431 4.39 -12.29 -10.02
N GLU A 432 5.45 -11.50 -10.22
CA GLU A 432 6.60 -11.86 -11.06
C GLU A 432 7.36 -13.06 -10.50
N ASN A 433 7.62 -13.08 -9.18
CA ASN A 433 8.25 -14.22 -8.50
C ASN A 433 7.41 -15.50 -8.60
N PHE A 434 6.07 -15.36 -8.61
CA PHE A 434 5.17 -16.48 -8.86
C PHE A 434 5.07 -16.88 -10.33
N GLY A 435 5.69 -16.11 -11.24
CA GLY A 435 5.63 -16.31 -12.68
C GLY A 435 4.27 -16.01 -13.28
N MET A 436 3.41 -15.24 -12.59
CA MET A 436 2.08 -14.83 -13.08
C MET A 436 2.14 -13.54 -13.90
N LEU A 437 3.15 -12.70 -13.66
CA LEU A 437 3.46 -11.51 -14.45
C LEU A 437 4.90 -11.57 -14.98
N GLN A 438 5.15 -10.86 -16.07
CA GLN A 438 6.47 -10.59 -16.63
C GLN A 438 6.44 -9.24 -17.33
N ASP A 439 7.32 -8.30 -16.93
CA ASP A 439 7.41 -6.95 -17.50
C ASP A 439 6.06 -6.21 -17.51
N GLY A 440 5.26 -6.37 -16.44
CA GLY A 440 3.92 -5.79 -16.32
C GLY A 440 2.84 -6.46 -17.18
N HIS A 441 3.15 -7.57 -17.86
CA HIS A 441 2.20 -8.36 -18.65
C HIS A 441 1.85 -9.67 -17.97
N ILE A 442 0.61 -10.13 -18.15
CA ILE A 442 0.17 -11.41 -17.60
C ILE A 442 0.73 -12.59 -18.40
N THR A 443 1.23 -13.60 -17.70
CA THR A 443 1.75 -14.83 -18.31
C THR A 443 0.64 -15.86 -18.52
N GLU A 444 0.93 -16.98 -19.21
CA GLU A 444 -0.02 -18.09 -19.31
C GLU A 444 -0.38 -18.69 -17.93
N LEU A 445 0.58 -18.72 -16.99
CA LEU A 445 0.29 -19.14 -15.62
C LEU A 445 -0.64 -18.15 -14.92
N GLY A 446 -0.43 -16.85 -15.11
CA GLY A 446 -1.34 -15.80 -14.61
C GLY A 446 -2.74 -15.91 -15.19
N LYS A 447 -2.87 -16.18 -16.49
CA LYS A 447 -4.17 -16.44 -17.15
C LYS A 447 -4.86 -17.65 -16.57
N ARG A 448 -4.14 -18.76 -16.36
CA ARG A 448 -4.67 -19.95 -15.68
C ARG A 448 -5.14 -19.62 -14.27
N ALA A 449 -4.36 -18.85 -13.51
CA ALA A 449 -4.68 -18.44 -12.14
C ALA A 449 -5.99 -17.63 -12.06
N ILE A 450 -6.20 -16.68 -12.98
CA ILE A 450 -7.44 -15.90 -13.08
C ILE A 450 -8.66 -16.78 -13.37
N GLN A 451 -8.50 -17.90 -14.07
CA GLN A 451 -9.59 -18.82 -14.39
C GLN A 451 -9.91 -19.83 -13.27
N THR A 452 -9.13 -19.82 -12.18
CA THR A 452 -9.39 -20.71 -11.05
C THR A 452 -10.63 -20.24 -10.28
N PRO A 453 -11.32 -21.15 -9.55
CA PRO A 453 -12.45 -20.76 -8.72
C PRO A 453 -12.06 -19.90 -7.51
N ILE A 454 -10.78 -19.59 -7.26
CA ILE A 454 -10.33 -18.84 -6.09
C ILE A 454 -9.56 -17.60 -6.53
N SER A 455 -9.85 -16.47 -5.90
CA SER A 455 -9.18 -15.20 -6.22
C SER A 455 -7.92 -14.94 -5.38
N ASN A 456 -7.74 -15.66 -4.27
CA ASN A 456 -6.54 -15.58 -3.46
C ASN A 456 -5.31 -16.06 -4.26
N ILE A 457 -4.36 -15.15 -4.52
CA ILE A 457 -3.22 -15.37 -5.42
C ILE A 457 -2.38 -16.61 -5.06
N PRO A 458 -1.90 -16.80 -3.81
CA PRO A 458 -1.21 -18.03 -3.40
C PRO A 458 -1.99 -19.32 -3.68
N LEU A 459 -3.29 -19.34 -3.41
CA LEU A 459 -4.12 -20.52 -3.65
C LEU A 459 -4.38 -20.76 -5.15
N ALA A 460 -4.60 -19.68 -5.90
CA ALA A 460 -4.74 -19.72 -7.35
C ALA A 460 -3.47 -20.26 -8.01
N LEU A 461 -2.27 -19.95 -7.48
CA LEU A 461 -1.00 -20.52 -7.93
C LEU A 461 -0.98 -22.04 -7.84
N ILE A 462 -1.41 -22.61 -6.71
CA ILE A 462 -1.46 -24.08 -6.51
C ILE A 462 -2.38 -24.70 -7.57
N LEU A 463 -3.60 -24.17 -7.75
CA LEU A 463 -4.56 -24.68 -8.73
C LEU A 463 -4.10 -24.51 -10.18
N ALA A 464 -3.40 -23.42 -10.49
CA ALA A 464 -2.89 -23.13 -11.82
C ALA A 464 -1.66 -23.96 -12.16
N LYS A 465 -0.89 -24.43 -11.17
CA LYS A 465 0.24 -25.34 -11.37
C LYS A 465 -0.15 -26.81 -11.45
N ALA A 466 -1.31 -27.19 -10.92
CA ALA A 466 -1.81 -28.57 -11.02
C ALA A 466 -1.98 -28.99 -12.51
N GLU A 467 -1.43 -30.15 -12.86
CA GLU A 467 -1.53 -30.74 -14.19
C GLU A 467 -2.60 -31.83 -14.24
N CYS A 468 -2.75 -32.58 -13.15
CA CYS A 468 -3.71 -33.66 -13.03
C CYS A 468 -4.57 -33.58 -11.75
N ALA A 469 -5.59 -34.42 -11.67
CA ALA A 469 -6.47 -34.48 -10.50
C ALA A 469 -5.74 -34.94 -9.22
N GLU A 470 -4.71 -35.78 -9.36
CA GLU A 470 -3.93 -36.35 -8.27
C GLU A 470 -3.10 -35.30 -7.52
N ASP A 471 -2.74 -34.19 -8.17
CA ASP A 471 -2.04 -33.05 -7.56
C ASP A 471 -2.89 -32.32 -6.50
N LEU A 472 -4.22 -32.52 -6.54
CA LEU A 472 -5.19 -31.81 -5.73
C LEU A 472 -5.99 -32.76 -4.81
N PRO A 473 -5.33 -33.36 -3.79
CA PRO A 473 -6.01 -34.26 -2.87
C PRO A 473 -7.13 -33.53 -2.11
N ASP A 474 -8.18 -34.27 -1.73
CA ASP A 474 -9.36 -33.71 -1.04
C ASP A 474 -9.00 -32.93 0.25
N LEU A 475 -7.94 -33.35 0.95
CA LEU A 475 -7.43 -32.63 2.13
C LEU A 475 -6.91 -31.24 1.77
N LEU A 476 -6.19 -31.10 0.65
CA LEU A 476 -5.72 -29.81 0.15
C LEU A 476 -6.93 -28.95 -0.26
N LEU A 477 -7.89 -29.50 -1.01
CA LEU A 477 -9.08 -28.74 -1.41
C LEU A 477 -9.89 -28.24 -0.21
N ALA A 478 -10.07 -29.07 0.82
CA ALA A 478 -10.74 -28.67 2.06
C ALA A 478 -9.95 -27.59 2.81
N ALA A 479 -8.63 -27.70 2.89
CA ALA A 479 -7.76 -26.68 3.46
C ALA A 479 -7.86 -25.35 2.69
N MET A 480 -7.80 -25.38 1.36
CA MET A 480 -7.95 -24.20 0.51
C MET A 480 -9.32 -23.52 0.68
N ALA A 481 -10.40 -24.31 0.82
CA ALA A 481 -11.74 -23.77 1.07
C ALA A 481 -11.82 -23.01 2.41
N TRP A 482 -11.16 -23.52 3.46
CA TRP A 482 -11.06 -22.83 4.75
C TRP A 482 -10.23 -21.55 4.68
N ILE A 483 -9.08 -21.57 4.01
CA ILE A 483 -8.23 -20.39 3.85
C ILE A 483 -8.98 -19.29 3.07
N HIS A 484 -9.66 -19.63 1.97
CA HIS A 484 -10.33 -18.66 1.11
C HIS A 484 -11.66 -18.15 1.68
N SER A 485 -12.50 -19.04 2.22
CA SER A 485 -13.91 -18.73 2.54
C SER A 485 -14.27 -18.92 4.01
N GLY A 486 -13.35 -19.44 4.83
CA GLY A 486 -13.55 -19.62 6.27
C GLY A 486 -13.18 -18.40 7.12
N THR A 487 -12.63 -17.34 6.52
CA THR A 487 -12.03 -16.19 7.23
C THR A 487 -12.95 -15.59 8.29
N GLU A 488 -14.21 -15.31 7.98
CA GLU A 488 -15.16 -14.71 8.93
C GLU A 488 -15.46 -15.65 10.12
N PHE A 489 -15.64 -16.94 9.86
CA PHE A 489 -15.85 -17.94 10.91
C PHE A 489 -14.64 -18.03 11.84
N VAL A 490 -13.45 -18.09 11.25
CA VAL A 490 -12.19 -18.23 11.97
C VAL A 490 -11.87 -16.96 12.77
N GLN A 491 -12.14 -15.77 12.23
CA GLN A 491 -11.99 -14.50 12.96
C GLN A 491 -12.96 -14.38 14.16
N LYS A 492 -14.16 -14.96 14.05
CA LYS A 492 -15.14 -15.02 15.16
C LYS A 492 -14.74 -16.02 16.25
N ALA A 493 -13.90 -17.00 15.94
CA ALA A 493 -13.41 -17.94 16.95
C ALA A 493 -12.64 -17.20 18.04
N LYS A 494 -12.70 -17.68 19.29
CA LYS A 494 -11.94 -17.11 20.43
C LYS A 494 -10.54 -17.68 20.58
N VAL A 495 -10.24 -18.77 19.88
CA VAL A 495 -8.95 -19.47 19.89
C VAL A 495 -8.39 -19.58 18.47
N SER A 496 -7.09 -19.80 18.35
CA SER A 496 -6.46 -20.14 17.07
C SER A 496 -6.91 -21.54 16.63
N LEU A 497 -7.26 -21.69 15.36
CA LEU A 497 -7.75 -22.95 14.80
C LEU A 497 -6.69 -23.62 13.92
N ASP A 498 -6.55 -24.93 14.09
CA ASP A 498 -5.71 -25.78 13.25
C ASP A 498 -6.44 -26.10 11.93
N LEU A 499 -5.82 -25.73 10.82
CA LEU A 499 -6.32 -25.95 9.47
C LEU A 499 -6.57 -27.43 9.16
N PHE A 500 -5.65 -28.31 9.53
CA PHE A 500 -5.77 -29.73 9.18
C PHE A 500 -6.88 -30.41 9.96
N THR A 501 -7.11 -29.99 11.20
CA THR A 501 -8.25 -30.45 12.00
C THR A 501 -9.56 -30.02 11.33
N LEU A 502 -9.71 -28.73 11.00
CA LEU A 502 -10.91 -28.24 10.31
C LEU A 502 -11.15 -28.94 8.97
N ALA A 503 -10.11 -29.13 8.17
CA ALA A 503 -10.20 -29.78 6.86
C ALA A 503 -10.61 -31.26 7.00
N LYS A 504 -10.00 -32.01 7.93
CA LYS A 504 -10.36 -33.41 8.21
C LYS A 504 -11.79 -33.54 8.71
N ASP A 505 -12.19 -32.69 9.65
CA ASP A 505 -13.54 -32.70 10.22
C ASP A 505 -14.61 -32.34 9.19
N THR A 506 -14.28 -31.47 8.24
CA THR A 506 -15.17 -31.13 7.12
C THR A 506 -15.35 -32.33 6.19
N LEU A 507 -14.27 -33.05 5.88
CA LEU A 507 -14.30 -34.23 5.00
C LEU A 507 -15.02 -35.42 5.65
N SER A 508 -14.83 -35.62 6.96
CA SER A 508 -15.50 -36.67 7.75
C SER A 508 -16.94 -36.33 8.13
N LYS A 509 -17.38 -35.09 7.86
CA LYS A 509 -18.67 -34.52 8.31
C LYS A 509 -18.81 -34.47 9.84
N ALA A 510 -17.69 -34.44 10.56
CA ALA A 510 -17.69 -34.28 12.02
C ALA A 510 -18.09 -32.86 12.45
N ILE A 511 -17.88 -31.86 11.59
CA ILE A 511 -18.37 -30.49 11.79
C ILE A 511 -19.35 -30.07 10.70
N ASN A 512 -20.30 -29.21 11.07
CA ASN A 512 -21.12 -28.50 10.11
C ASN A 512 -20.36 -27.26 9.62
N ALA A 513 -19.59 -27.42 8.54
CA ALA A 513 -18.80 -26.33 7.97
C ALA A 513 -19.70 -25.18 7.48
N PRO A 514 -19.22 -23.92 7.51
CA PRO A 514 -19.96 -22.79 6.95
C PRO A 514 -20.33 -23.01 5.49
N ARG A 515 -21.50 -22.50 5.08
CA ARG A 515 -22.04 -22.67 3.72
C ARG A 515 -21.04 -22.22 2.66
N GLU A 516 -20.31 -21.14 2.91
CA GLU A 516 -19.29 -20.58 2.04
C GLU A 516 -18.12 -21.54 1.84
N VAL A 517 -17.66 -22.19 2.91
CA VAL A 517 -16.59 -23.21 2.86
C VAL A 517 -17.06 -24.43 2.08
N THR A 518 -18.25 -24.95 2.38
CA THR A 518 -18.81 -26.11 1.66
C THR A 518 -18.99 -25.82 0.17
N PHE A 519 -19.44 -24.62 -0.18
CA PHE A 519 -19.60 -24.20 -1.57
C PHE A 519 -18.25 -24.08 -2.30
N THR A 520 -17.26 -23.43 -1.69
CA THR A 520 -15.92 -23.31 -2.26
C THR A 520 -15.27 -24.68 -2.44
N LEU A 521 -15.42 -25.59 -1.47
CA LEU A 521 -14.94 -26.97 -1.60
C LEU A 521 -15.59 -27.69 -2.79
N LYS A 522 -16.88 -27.49 -3.03
CA LYS A 522 -17.55 -28.03 -4.22
C LYS A 522 -16.95 -27.45 -5.51
N GLN A 523 -16.77 -26.13 -5.60
CA GLN A 523 -16.16 -25.50 -6.78
C GLN A 523 -14.74 -26.00 -7.06
N LEU A 524 -13.96 -26.24 -6.00
CA LEU A 524 -12.62 -26.78 -6.10
C LEU A 524 -12.61 -28.22 -6.62
N ARG A 525 -13.56 -29.05 -6.17
CA ARG A 525 -13.74 -30.41 -6.71
C ARG A 525 -14.17 -30.36 -8.17
N ASP A 526 -15.17 -29.53 -8.50
CA ASP A 526 -15.62 -29.33 -9.88
C ASP A 526 -14.49 -28.82 -10.80
N TYR A 527 -13.53 -28.06 -10.27
CA TYR A 527 -12.34 -27.63 -11.00
C TYR A 527 -11.35 -28.79 -11.18
N ARG A 528 -11.03 -29.53 -10.11
CA ARG A 528 -10.16 -30.71 -10.16
C ARG A 528 -10.68 -31.76 -11.13
N ASP A 529 -11.98 -32.04 -11.12
CA ASP A 529 -12.59 -33.09 -11.93
C ASP A 529 -12.57 -32.73 -13.45
N LYS A 530 -12.30 -31.47 -13.81
CA LYS A 530 -12.04 -31.04 -15.20
C LYS A 530 -10.58 -31.22 -15.63
N LEU A 531 -9.66 -31.44 -14.70
CA LEU A 531 -8.28 -31.77 -15.01
C LEU A 531 -8.20 -33.19 -15.60
N ARG A 532 -7.17 -33.45 -16.40
CA ARG A 532 -6.94 -34.78 -16.94
C ARG A 532 -6.58 -35.73 -15.79
N HIS A 533 -7.03 -36.98 -15.86
CA HIS A 533 -6.52 -38.04 -14.99
C HIS A 533 -5.18 -38.52 -15.56
N CYS A 534 -4.20 -38.81 -14.71
CA CYS A 534 -2.94 -39.40 -15.16
C CYS A 534 -3.21 -40.75 -15.85
N GLU A 535 -3.10 -40.80 -17.18
CA GLU A 535 -2.99 -42.07 -17.89
C GLU A 535 -1.67 -42.74 -17.48
N THR A 536 -1.76 -43.91 -16.85
CA THR A 536 -0.60 -44.79 -16.64
C THR A 536 -0.04 -45.20 -18.00
N LYS A 537 0.88 -44.41 -18.54
CA LYS A 537 1.75 -44.85 -19.64
C LYS A 537 2.74 -45.87 -19.08
N GLU A 538 2.44 -47.14 -19.27
CA GLU A 538 3.49 -48.13 -19.46
C GLU A 538 4.26 -47.71 -20.72
N MET A 539 5.51 -47.26 -20.57
CA MET A 539 6.42 -47.05 -21.69
C MET A 539 7.66 -47.93 -21.54
N PRO A 540 8.18 -48.46 -22.66
CA PRO A 540 9.27 -49.42 -22.66
C PRO A 540 10.61 -48.72 -22.37
N VAL A 541 11.49 -49.44 -21.71
CA VAL A 541 12.85 -49.04 -21.36
C VAL A 541 13.64 -48.71 -22.62
N GLN A 542 14.08 -47.45 -22.77
CA GLN A 542 15.25 -47.09 -23.57
C GLN A 542 16.04 -45.95 -22.91
N ASP A 543 17.34 -46.19 -22.75
CA ASP A 543 18.35 -45.28 -22.24
C ASP A 543 18.50 -44.03 -23.12
N GLY A 544 18.68 -42.86 -22.50
CA GLY A 544 19.10 -41.64 -23.19
C GLY A 544 18.83 -40.38 -22.38
N HIS A 545 19.91 -39.71 -21.96
CA HIS A 545 19.92 -38.47 -21.19
C HIS A 545 19.05 -37.35 -21.79
N ASP A 546 18.08 -36.87 -21.01
CA ASP A 546 17.67 -35.46 -21.03
C ASP A 546 17.16 -35.02 -19.65
N ASN A 547 17.62 -33.84 -19.21
CA ASN A 547 17.59 -33.40 -17.82
C ASN A 547 16.45 -32.38 -17.62
N THR A 548 15.21 -32.83 -17.78
CA THR A 548 14.02 -32.09 -17.36
C THR A 548 13.41 -32.78 -16.14
N ARG A 549 13.53 -32.17 -14.96
CA ARG A 549 12.91 -32.62 -13.71
C ARG A 549 11.38 -32.57 -13.86
N HIS A 550 10.78 -33.63 -14.39
CA HIS A 550 9.36 -33.91 -14.22
C HIS A 550 9.11 -34.30 -12.76
N CYS A 551 8.12 -33.65 -12.15
CA CYS A 551 7.67 -33.98 -10.81
C CYS A 551 6.82 -35.26 -10.90
N GLU A 552 7.45 -36.43 -10.87
CA GLU A 552 6.75 -37.64 -10.49
C GLU A 552 6.37 -37.50 -9.00
N PRO A 553 5.11 -37.75 -8.60
CA PRO A 553 4.78 -37.90 -7.19
C PRO A 553 5.61 -39.08 -6.66
N GLN A 554 6.53 -38.80 -5.73
CA GLN A 554 7.29 -39.83 -5.04
C GLN A 554 6.29 -40.81 -4.40
N ARG A 555 6.16 -42.00 -4.98
CA ARG A 555 5.29 -43.09 -4.52
C ARG A 555 5.71 -43.48 -3.09
N GLY A 556 5.11 -42.83 -2.08
CA GLY A 556 5.39 -43.08 -0.67
C GLY A 556 5.22 -41.89 0.27
N GLU A 557 5.11 -40.65 -0.23
CA GLU A 557 4.92 -39.48 0.64
C GLU A 557 3.47 -39.41 1.19
N ALA A 558 3.32 -39.24 2.50
CA ALA A 558 2.00 -39.13 3.12
C ALA A 558 1.25 -37.90 2.58
N ILE A 559 -0.05 -38.03 2.26
CA ILE A 559 -0.89 -36.94 1.72
C ILE A 559 -0.73 -35.64 2.54
N HIS A 560 -0.61 -35.76 3.86
CA HIS A 560 -0.40 -34.63 4.77
C HIS A 560 0.88 -33.82 4.46
N ALA A 561 1.98 -34.49 4.12
CA ALA A 561 3.25 -33.87 3.78
C ALA A 561 3.18 -33.13 2.44
N VAL A 562 2.48 -33.70 1.45
CA VAL A 562 2.20 -33.06 0.16
C VAL A 562 1.44 -31.74 0.37
N VAL A 563 0.36 -31.77 1.17
CA VAL A 563 -0.42 -30.54 1.46
C VAL A 563 0.43 -29.47 2.16
N ILE A 564 1.24 -29.85 3.15
CA ILE A 564 2.13 -28.91 3.85
C ILE A 564 3.13 -28.27 2.87
N ARG A 565 3.75 -29.06 1.99
CA ARG A 565 4.71 -28.55 0.99
C ARG A 565 4.05 -27.59 0.01
N SER A 566 2.85 -27.91 -0.49
CA SER A 566 2.09 -27.01 -1.37
C SER A 566 1.76 -25.68 -0.69
N LEU A 567 1.36 -25.71 0.58
CA LEU A 567 1.09 -24.49 1.34
C LEU A 567 2.37 -23.69 1.65
N LEU A 568 3.49 -24.34 1.97
CA LEU A 568 4.78 -23.67 2.19
C LEU A 568 5.25 -22.92 0.94
N ASN A 569 5.11 -23.54 -0.24
CA ASN A 569 5.50 -22.93 -1.51
C ASN A 569 4.59 -21.75 -1.88
N ALA A 570 3.30 -21.82 -1.54
CA ALA A 570 2.34 -20.76 -1.83
C ALA A 570 2.40 -19.60 -0.82
N PHE A 571 2.69 -19.88 0.45
CA PHE A 571 2.73 -18.91 1.54
C PHE A 571 4.09 -18.86 2.25
N PRO A 572 5.20 -18.57 1.53
CA PRO A 572 6.53 -18.57 2.14
C PRO A 572 6.66 -17.52 3.26
N GLU A 573 6.06 -16.35 3.09
CA GLU A 573 6.09 -15.27 4.10
C GLU A 573 5.22 -15.56 5.34
N ALA A 574 4.35 -16.57 5.29
CA ALA A 574 3.49 -16.93 6.42
C ALA A 574 4.15 -17.93 7.37
N LEU A 575 5.34 -18.44 7.05
CA LEU A 575 6.06 -19.38 7.92
C LEU A 575 6.59 -18.67 9.16
N ALA A 576 6.14 -19.13 10.33
CA ALA A 576 6.61 -18.67 11.62
C ALA A 576 7.36 -19.78 12.36
N THR A 577 8.58 -19.48 12.79
CA THR A 577 9.47 -20.40 13.50
C THR A 577 9.57 -20.02 14.99
N PRO A 578 9.87 -20.99 15.87
CA PRO A 578 9.89 -20.74 17.31
C PRO A 578 11.08 -19.85 17.71
N SER A 579 10.84 -18.88 18.59
CA SER A 579 11.83 -17.96 19.16
C SER A 579 11.52 -17.75 20.65
N GLY A 580 12.00 -18.65 21.51
CA GLY A 580 11.59 -18.70 22.92
C GLY A 580 10.14 -19.16 23.06
N ASN A 581 9.31 -18.38 23.76
CA ASN A 581 7.89 -18.71 24.00
C ASN A 581 6.93 -18.12 22.94
N VAL A 582 7.46 -17.68 21.81
CA VAL A 582 6.71 -17.03 20.72
C VAL A 582 7.17 -17.56 19.37
N TYR A 583 6.36 -17.40 18.33
CA TYR A 583 6.77 -17.63 16.95
C TYR A 583 7.13 -16.30 16.29
N LYS A 584 8.11 -16.29 15.39
CA LYS A 584 8.50 -15.11 14.60
C LYS A 584 8.31 -15.38 13.12
N LEU A 585 7.70 -14.41 12.44
CA LEU A 585 7.60 -14.36 10.98
C LEU A 585 8.83 -13.66 10.38
N SER A 586 9.09 -13.89 9.09
CA SER A 586 10.17 -13.22 8.35
C SER A 586 10.03 -11.70 8.30
N ASN A 587 8.80 -11.19 8.35
CA ASN A 587 8.51 -9.75 8.40
C ASN A 587 8.67 -9.13 9.81
N GLY A 588 9.21 -9.86 10.78
CA GLY A 588 9.46 -9.39 12.15
C GLY A 588 8.26 -9.43 13.08
N ASN A 589 7.07 -9.78 12.58
CA ASN A 589 5.89 -9.97 13.44
C ASN A 589 6.11 -11.15 14.41
N THR A 590 5.66 -10.95 15.65
CA THR A 590 5.70 -11.99 16.69
C THR A 590 4.29 -12.51 16.95
N ILE A 591 4.15 -13.83 16.98
CA ILE A 591 2.91 -14.56 17.19
C ILE A 591 2.96 -15.26 18.54
N ARG A 592 1.88 -15.11 19.32
CA ARG A 592 1.63 -15.93 20.50
C ARG A 592 0.48 -16.88 20.17
N LEU A 593 0.79 -18.16 20.09
CA LEU A 593 -0.19 -19.20 19.81
C LEU A 593 -0.73 -19.74 21.14
N GLN A 594 -2.05 -19.65 21.36
CA GLN A 594 -2.70 -20.19 22.54
C GLN A 594 -3.29 -21.56 22.20
N VAL A 595 -2.45 -22.59 22.28
CA VAL A 595 -2.83 -23.99 22.01
C VAL A 595 -2.33 -24.90 23.12
N ALA A 596 -3.00 -26.05 23.32
CA ALA A 596 -2.64 -27.00 24.36
C ALA A 596 -1.26 -27.63 24.13
N GLU A 597 -0.94 -27.94 22.87
CA GLU A 597 0.37 -28.45 22.46
C GLU A 597 0.88 -27.58 21.30
N ALA A 598 2.02 -26.94 21.51
CA ALA A 598 2.60 -26.00 20.55
C ALA A 598 3.34 -26.76 19.44
N PRO A 599 2.96 -26.63 18.16
CA PRO A 599 3.67 -27.26 17.05
C PRO A 599 5.08 -26.67 16.90
N TYR A 600 6.01 -27.41 16.29
CA TYR A 600 7.38 -26.93 16.10
C TYR A 600 7.43 -25.61 15.33
N ALA A 601 6.84 -25.57 14.13
CA ALA A 601 6.64 -24.36 13.33
C ALA A 601 5.19 -24.27 12.86
N ILE A 602 4.77 -23.09 12.40
CA ILE A 602 3.42 -22.86 11.88
C ILE A 602 3.43 -22.04 10.60
N LEU A 603 2.44 -22.27 9.73
CA LEU A 603 2.03 -21.30 8.71
C LEU A 603 0.89 -20.46 9.27
N ALA A 604 1.09 -19.15 9.42
CA ALA A 604 0.09 -18.19 9.89
C ALA A 604 -0.79 -17.70 8.73
N LEU A 605 -1.81 -18.49 8.38
CA LEU A 605 -2.61 -18.32 7.16
C LEU A 605 -3.73 -17.28 7.28
N SER A 606 -4.18 -17.00 8.50
CA SER A 606 -5.09 -15.88 8.77
C SER A 606 -4.63 -15.14 10.00
N MET A 607 -4.25 -13.88 9.80
CA MET A 607 -3.84 -12.96 10.85
C MET A 607 -4.73 -11.74 10.85
N LEU A 608 -5.04 -11.27 12.04
CA LEU A 608 -5.77 -10.03 12.21
C LEU A 608 -5.13 -9.25 13.35
N ARG A 609 -4.68 -8.05 13.04
CA ARG A 609 -4.28 -7.10 14.08
C ARG A 609 -5.49 -6.30 14.48
N THR A 610 -5.78 -6.27 15.77
CA THR A 610 -6.79 -5.36 16.31
C THR A 610 -6.06 -4.24 17.03
N GLU A 611 -6.27 -3.00 16.59
CA GLU A 611 -5.76 -1.83 17.28
C GLU A 611 -6.88 -1.21 18.11
N ALA A 612 -6.83 -1.46 19.42
CA ALA A 612 -7.61 -0.75 20.42
C ALA A 612 -6.71 0.28 21.13
N ALA A 613 -7.30 1.35 21.68
CA ALA A 613 -6.61 2.53 22.21
C ALA A 613 -5.52 2.28 23.28
N SER A 614 -5.36 1.06 23.81
CA SER A 614 -4.35 0.73 24.83
C SER A 614 -3.45 -0.48 24.54
N LYS A 615 -3.75 -1.35 23.55
CA LYS A 615 -2.92 -2.51 23.17
C LYS A 615 -3.14 -2.90 21.71
N SER A 616 -2.05 -3.06 20.96
CA SER A 616 -2.08 -3.73 19.65
C SER A 616 -1.76 -5.21 19.84
N GLU A 617 -2.67 -6.10 19.46
CA GLU A 617 -2.45 -7.54 19.50
C GLU A 617 -2.55 -8.10 18.08
N LEU A 618 -1.50 -8.81 17.66
CA LEU A 618 -1.54 -9.61 16.43
C LEU A 618 -2.03 -11.01 16.81
N ARG A 619 -3.22 -11.34 16.32
CA ARG A 619 -3.82 -12.64 16.57
C ARG A 619 -3.77 -13.49 15.30
N VAL A 620 -3.32 -14.73 15.46
CA VAL A 620 -3.45 -15.76 14.43
C VAL A 620 -4.77 -16.48 14.64
N ASN A 621 -5.66 -16.38 13.67
CA ASN A 621 -6.96 -17.03 13.71
C ASN A 621 -6.89 -18.43 13.11
N LEU A 622 -6.13 -18.61 12.03
CA LEU A 622 -5.96 -19.88 11.32
C LEU A 622 -4.47 -20.16 11.15
N TYR A 623 -4.03 -21.36 11.54
CA TYR A 623 -2.66 -21.81 11.31
C TYR A 623 -2.61 -23.23 10.78
N ALA A 624 -1.53 -23.60 10.11
CA ALA A 624 -1.22 -24.98 9.77
C ALA A 624 0.09 -25.39 10.47
N PRO A 625 0.12 -26.47 11.26
CA PRO A 625 1.36 -26.97 11.87
C PRO A 625 2.33 -27.49 10.80
N VAL A 626 3.61 -27.16 10.96
CA VAL A 626 4.71 -27.61 10.09
C VAL A 626 5.68 -28.45 10.92
N PRO A 627 5.81 -29.76 10.63
CA PRO A 627 6.78 -30.64 11.28
C PRO A 627 8.22 -30.20 11.00
N LYS A 628 9.12 -30.46 11.94
CA LYS A 628 10.55 -30.09 11.84
C LYS A 628 11.20 -30.72 10.61
N GLU A 629 10.82 -31.96 10.29
CA GLU A 629 11.37 -32.77 9.20
C GLU A 629 11.08 -32.16 7.82
N MET A 630 9.99 -31.38 7.70
CA MET A 630 9.56 -30.77 6.44
C MET A 630 10.24 -29.43 6.14
N LEU A 631 11.02 -28.90 7.08
CA LEU A 631 11.76 -27.65 6.87
C LEU A 631 13.07 -27.84 6.10
N GLY A 632 13.43 -29.09 5.76
CA GLY A 632 14.60 -29.45 4.94
C GLY A 632 15.78 -29.96 5.78
N GLY A 633 16.48 -30.98 5.25
CA GLY A 633 17.64 -31.65 5.85
C GLY A 633 18.97 -30.91 5.67
N GLU A 634 19.92 -31.32 6.51
CA GLU A 634 21.24 -30.75 6.77
C GLU A 634 22.13 -30.58 5.52
N SER A 635 22.34 -29.33 5.13
CA SER A 635 23.56 -28.82 4.51
C SER A 635 23.80 -27.46 5.15
N ASP A 636 24.43 -27.45 6.33
CA ASP A 636 24.72 -26.22 7.06
C ASP A 636 25.76 -25.40 6.31
N LYS A 637 25.29 -24.43 5.52
CA LYS A 637 26.10 -23.35 4.99
C LYS A 637 26.19 -22.30 6.09
N ILE A 638 27.40 -22.01 6.57
CA ILE A 638 27.59 -21.03 7.64
C ILE A 638 27.85 -19.66 7.00
N ARG A 639 26.97 -18.69 7.27
CA ARG A 639 27.12 -17.28 6.94
C ARG A 639 27.50 -16.48 8.19
N TYR A 640 28.35 -15.48 8.02
CA TYR A 640 28.75 -14.58 9.11
C TYR A 640 28.15 -13.19 8.88
N GLU A 641 27.72 -12.54 9.96
CA GLU A 641 27.25 -11.15 9.96
C GLU A 641 27.89 -10.37 11.12
N LEU A 642 27.84 -9.03 11.05
CA LEU A 642 28.23 -8.15 12.15
C LEU A 642 27.00 -7.43 12.71
N LEU A 643 26.86 -7.43 14.05
CA LEU A 643 25.81 -6.71 14.76
C LEU A 643 26.39 -5.61 15.64
N TRP A 644 25.84 -4.41 15.46
CA TRP A 644 26.18 -3.25 16.27
C TRP A 644 25.55 -3.34 17.68
N ARG A 645 26.38 -3.27 18.72
CA ARG A 645 25.96 -3.17 20.14
C ARG A 645 26.17 -1.74 20.63
N SER A 646 25.11 -0.93 20.58
CA SER A 646 25.17 0.50 20.96
C SER A 646 25.69 0.74 22.38
N GLY A 647 25.25 -0.04 23.37
CA GLY A 647 25.71 0.10 24.75
C GLY A 647 27.19 -0.21 24.99
N GLN A 648 27.87 -0.84 24.03
CA GLN A 648 29.30 -1.20 24.11
C GLN A 648 30.13 -0.55 22.99
N GLU A 649 29.51 0.26 22.13
CA GLU A 649 30.11 0.91 20.95
C GLU A 649 31.00 -0.02 20.10
N ARG A 650 30.51 -1.24 19.83
CA ARG A 650 31.27 -2.25 19.07
C ARG A 650 30.39 -3.13 18.18
N PHE A 651 31.01 -3.70 17.16
CA PHE A 651 30.49 -4.83 16.42
C PHE A 651 30.79 -6.15 17.13
N ILE A 652 29.81 -7.04 17.15
CA ILE A 652 29.97 -8.45 17.51
C ILE A 652 29.68 -9.30 16.28
N GLY A 653 30.38 -10.42 16.16
CA GLY A 653 30.12 -11.39 15.11
C GLY A 653 28.84 -12.17 15.39
N ILE A 654 28.17 -12.57 14.32
CA ILE A 654 27.08 -13.50 14.36
C ILE A 654 27.41 -14.62 13.38
N GLU A 655 27.41 -15.84 13.88
CA GLU A 655 27.44 -17.04 13.08
C GLU A 655 26.00 -17.49 12.83
N ILE A 656 25.64 -17.53 11.56
CA ILE A 656 24.32 -17.91 11.06
C ILE A 656 24.50 -19.22 10.32
N HIS A 657 23.91 -20.28 10.85
CA HIS A 657 23.83 -21.55 10.12
C HIS A 657 22.64 -21.46 9.19
N GLU A 658 22.82 -21.86 7.93
CA GLU A 658 21.81 -21.77 6.91
C GLU A 658 21.64 -23.13 6.23
N SER A 659 20.40 -23.58 6.07
CA SER A 659 20.05 -24.74 5.26
C SER A 659 19.63 -24.27 3.87
N GLU A 660 20.26 -24.80 2.84
CA GLU A 660 19.85 -24.59 1.45
C GLU A 660 18.82 -25.65 1.05
N SER A 661 17.63 -25.20 0.66
CA SER A 661 16.56 -26.07 0.19
C SER A 661 16.90 -26.61 -1.22
N PRO A 662 16.32 -27.75 -1.66
CA PRO A 662 16.54 -28.29 -3.01
C PRO A 662 16.18 -27.36 -4.19
N ASN A 663 15.47 -26.27 -3.89
CA ASN A 663 15.07 -25.22 -4.83
C ASN A 663 16.02 -23.99 -4.83
N GLY A 664 17.11 -24.01 -4.05
CA GLY A 664 18.06 -22.89 -3.91
C GLY A 664 17.72 -21.87 -2.82
N ASP A 665 16.61 -22.06 -2.09
CA ASP A 665 16.21 -21.17 -0.99
C ASP A 665 17.05 -21.44 0.26
N VAL A 666 17.82 -20.42 0.66
CA VAL A 666 18.68 -20.44 1.85
C VAL A 666 17.87 -20.00 3.08
N ARG A 667 17.83 -20.81 4.12
CA ARG A 667 17.09 -20.55 5.37
C ARG A 667 18.01 -20.59 6.58
N GLU A 668 18.01 -19.53 7.38
CA GLU A 668 18.73 -19.48 8.67
C GLU A 668 18.16 -20.52 9.66
N THR A 669 18.97 -21.51 10.04
CA THR A 669 18.65 -22.61 10.98
C THR A 669 19.05 -22.28 12.42
N SER A 670 20.17 -21.58 12.62
CA SER A 670 20.60 -21.17 13.96
C SER A 670 21.45 -19.90 13.92
N ARG A 671 21.42 -19.15 15.03
CA ARG A 671 22.14 -17.90 15.20
C ARG A 671 22.92 -17.90 16.50
N LYS A 672 24.23 -17.68 16.42
CA LYS A 672 25.12 -17.60 17.58
C LYS A 672 25.91 -16.31 17.56
N GLU A 673 25.87 -15.57 18.67
CA GLU A 673 26.72 -14.41 18.85
C GLU A 673 28.15 -14.83 19.21
N ILE A 674 29.13 -14.19 18.56
CA ILE A 674 30.55 -14.45 18.73
C ILE A 674 31.22 -13.12 19.06
N LEU A 675 31.84 -13.04 20.24
CA LEU A 675 32.74 -11.93 20.54
C LEU A 675 34.03 -12.11 19.72
N PRO A 676 34.55 -11.07 19.04
CA PRO A 676 35.77 -11.19 18.23
C PRO A 676 36.98 -11.77 19.00
N GLN A 677 37.06 -11.52 20.31
CA GLN A 677 38.10 -12.04 21.21
C GLN A 677 37.96 -13.55 21.55
N GLU A 678 36.77 -14.12 21.33
CA GLU A 678 36.42 -15.53 21.59
C GLU A 678 36.32 -16.33 20.29
N ALA A 679 36.51 -15.67 19.14
CA ALA A 679 36.44 -16.29 17.81
C ALA A 679 37.70 -17.13 17.52
N SER A 680 37.52 -18.24 16.80
CA SER A 680 38.66 -18.98 16.26
C SER A 680 39.38 -18.17 15.16
N PRO A 681 40.67 -18.41 14.87
CA PRO A 681 41.42 -17.63 13.88
C PRO A 681 40.74 -17.52 12.50
N LYS A 682 40.14 -18.63 12.03
CA LYS A 682 39.42 -18.68 10.75
C LYS A 682 38.12 -17.86 10.76
N VAL A 683 37.37 -17.93 11.86
CA VAL A 683 36.12 -17.17 12.01
C VAL A 683 36.43 -15.68 12.15
N LEU A 684 37.48 -15.34 12.89
CA LEU A 684 37.91 -13.97 13.07
C LEU A 684 38.32 -13.33 11.73
N GLU A 685 39.03 -14.06 10.87
CA GLU A 685 39.39 -13.59 9.52
C GLU A 685 38.14 -13.28 8.69
N LYS A 686 37.13 -14.16 8.70
CA LYS A 686 35.84 -13.94 8.03
C LYS A 686 35.07 -12.75 8.59
N LEU A 687 35.08 -12.55 9.91
CA LEU A 687 34.44 -11.40 10.52
C LEU A 687 35.15 -10.08 10.19
N LYS A 688 36.48 -10.09 10.02
CA LYS A 688 37.25 -8.91 9.61
C LYS A 688 36.88 -8.45 8.20
N GLU A 689 36.73 -9.39 7.26
CA GLU A 689 36.31 -9.10 5.88
C GLU A 689 34.98 -8.29 5.82
N LEU A 690 34.09 -8.46 6.80
CA LEU A 690 32.79 -7.80 6.86
C LEU A 690 32.81 -6.40 7.50
N THR A 691 33.91 -6.03 8.16
CA THR A 691 33.97 -4.78 8.96
C THR A 691 33.86 -3.53 8.12
N VAL A 692 34.43 -3.51 6.92
CA VAL A 692 34.44 -2.35 6.02
C VAL A 692 33.00 -1.94 5.63
N ASP A 693 32.21 -2.87 5.12
CA ASP A 693 30.83 -2.62 4.72
C ASP A 693 29.94 -2.28 5.91
N ALA A 694 30.13 -2.97 7.04
CA ALA A 694 29.39 -2.70 8.27
C ALA A 694 29.66 -1.30 8.82
N TRP A 695 30.92 -0.83 8.77
CA TRP A 695 31.27 0.53 9.16
C TRP A 695 30.76 1.58 8.19
N ARG A 696 30.77 1.29 6.88
CA ARG A 696 30.24 2.19 5.84
C ARG A 696 28.77 2.50 6.12
N ASP A 697 27.95 1.46 6.25
CA ASP A 697 26.51 1.60 6.54
C ASP A 697 26.26 2.34 7.87
N LYS A 698 27.09 2.07 8.89
CA LYS A 698 26.90 2.65 10.22
C LYS A 698 27.31 4.12 10.31
N LEU A 699 28.44 4.49 9.72
CA LEU A 699 28.96 5.86 9.74
C LEU A 699 28.10 6.82 8.91
N GLU A 700 27.53 6.34 7.79
CA GLU A 700 26.59 7.10 6.96
C GLU A 700 25.28 7.38 7.69
N LYS A 701 24.68 6.38 8.32
CA LYS A 701 23.38 6.51 9.01
C LYS A 701 23.42 7.44 10.24
N GLU A 702 24.52 7.42 10.98
CA GLU A 702 24.65 8.18 12.24
C GLU A 702 25.40 9.52 12.07
N ASN A 703 25.86 9.82 10.86
CA ASN A 703 26.62 11.03 10.50
C ASN A 703 27.86 11.26 11.40
N TRP A 704 28.66 10.21 11.63
CA TRP A 704 29.85 10.25 12.50
C TRP A 704 31.15 10.65 11.79
N THR A 705 31.04 11.22 10.60
CA THR A 705 32.18 11.68 9.79
C THR A 705 33.12 12.62 10.57
N GLY A 706 32.56 13.50 11.41
CA GLY A 706 33.32 14.43 12.25
C GLY A 706 34.20 13.79 13.34
N ARG A 707 34.12 12.46 13.57
CA ARG A 707 34.91 11.76 14.61
C ARG A 707 36.34 11.44 14.16
N TYR A 708 36.53 11.21 12.87
CA TYR A 708 37.84 10.93 12.28
C TYR A 708 38.26 11.99 11.25
N LEU A 709 37.31 12.68 10.62
CA LEU A 709 37.56 13.70 9.61
C LEU A 709 37.35 15.11 10.19
N THR A 710 38.26 15.55 11.05
CA THR A 710 38.21 16.88 11.69
C THR A 710 38.56 18.00 10.71
N GLU A 711 38.25 19.25 11.07
CA GLU A 711 38.51 20.43 10.21
C GLU A 711 39.98 20.54 9.77
N ASN A 712 40.92 20.18 10.64
CA ASN A 712 42.35 20.18 10.32
C ASN A 712 42.70 19.18 9.23
N LEU A 713 42.06 18.01 9.26
CA LEU A 713 42.31 16.92 8.32
C LEU A 713 41.61 17.16 6.98
N GLN A 714 40.41 17.74 7.02
CA GLN A 714 39.74 18.26 5.81
C GLN A 714 40.60 19.32 5.12
N THR A 715 41.20 20.23 5.89
CA THR A 715 42.13 21.24 5.35
C THR A 715 43.36 20.57 4.72
N LEU A 716 43.91 19.52 5.33
CA LEU A 716 45.04 18.77 4.77
C LEU A 716 44.66 18.11 3.43
N LEU A 717 43.52 17.43 3.35
CA LEU A 717 43.02 16.82 2.12
C LEU A 717 42.78 17.86 1.01
N ILE A 718 42.22 19.03 1.34
CA ILE A 718 42.05 20.12 0.38
C ILE A 718 43.40 20.55 -0.20
N LYS A 719 44.43 20.69 0.65
CA LYS A 719 45.79 21.03 0.18
C LYS A 719 46.38 19.94 -0.71
N MET A 720 46.21 18.67 -0.35
CA MET A 720 46.71 17.55 -1.15
C MET A 720 46.04 17.49 -2.53
N ARG A 721 44.72 17.65 -2.61
CA ARG A 721 43.96 17.74 -3.87
C ARG A 721 44.41 18.92 -4.73
N LEU A 722 44.60 20.09 -4.11
CA LEU A 722 45.15 21.27 -4.79
C LEU A 722 46.56 21.01 -5.32
N ALA A 723 47.40 20.31 -4.57
CA ALA A 723 48.76 19.97 -4.98
C ALA A 723 48.76 19.05 -6.20
N ALA A 724 47.92 18.00 -6.21
CA ALA A 724 47.79 17.09 -7.34
C ALA A 724 47.37 17.81 -8.62
N LYS A 725 46.42 18.74 -8.50
CA LYS A 725 45.91 19.50 -9.65
C LYS A 725 46.87 20.58 -10.15
N LEU A 726 47.51 21.33 -9.26
CA LEU A 726 48.42 22.42 -9.63
C LEU A 726 49.81 21.93 -10.06
N TYR A 727 50.18 20.72 -9.66
CA TYR A 727 51.48 20.13 -9.96
C TYR A 727 51.36 18.68 -10.46
N PRO A 728 50.70 18.46 -11.62
CA PRO A 728 50.52 17.13 -12.20
C PRO A 728 51.85 16.44 -12.52
N GLU A 729 52.94 17.21 -12.70
CA GLU A 729 54.29 16.70 -12.95
C GLU A 729 54.85 15.79 -11.83
N TYR A 730 54.33 15.88 -10.60
CA TYR A 730 54.75 15.01 -9.49
C TYR A 730 53.95 13.71 -9.40
N GLY A 731 52.93 13.50 -10.24
CA GLY A 731 52.11 12.28 -10.21
C GLY A 731 51.45 12.02 -8.85
N LEU A 732 51.02 13.08 -8.17
CA LEU A 732 50.43 13.00 -6.83
C LEU A 732 49.03 12.36 -6.88
N PRO A 733 48.62 11.65 -5.81
CA PRO A 733 47.27 11.12 -5.71
C PRO A 733 46.24 12.25 -5.70
N GLU A 734 45.18 12.08 -6.49
CA GLU A 734 44.14 13.10 -6.67
C GLU A 734 43.13 13.10 -5.51
N PHE A 735 43.15 12.09 -4.63
CA PHE A 735 42.17 11.87 -3.58
C PHE A 735 40.74 11.91 -4.14
N ASN A 736 40.57 11.25 -5.28
CA ASN A 736 39.28 11.07 -5.93
C ASN A 736 38.42 10.07 -5.12
N ASN A 737 37.22 9.74 -5.59
CA ASN A 737 36.34 8.83 -4.85
C ASN A 737 36.98 7.44 -4.62
N GLU A 738 37.76 6.94 -5.59
CA GLU A 738 38.44 5.64 -5.50
C GLU A 738 39.55 5.65 -4.44
N ASP A 739 40.36 6.71 -4.40
CA ASP A 739 41.40 6.89 -3.38
C ASP A 739 40.79 7.00 -1.97
N MET A 740 39.68 7.74 -1.86
CA MET A 740 38.95 7.92 -0.60
C MET A 740 38.33 6.60 -0.13
N GLU A 741 37.88 5.74 -1.04
CA GLU A 741 37.43 4.39 -0.73
C GLU A 741 38.56 3.50 -0.22
N LEU A 742 39.75 3.56 -0.83
CA LEU A 742 40.92 2.81 -0.36
C LEU A 742 41.31 3.20 1.07
N ILE A 743 41.38 4.50 1.35
CA ILE A 743 41.68 5.05 2.68
C ILE A 743 40.61 4.63 3.70
N PHE A 744 39.34 4.66 3.30
CA PHE A 744 38.25 4.23 4.16
C PHE A 744 38.31 2.73 4.48
N ASN A 745 38.60 1.91 3.47
CA ASN A 745 38.74 0.47 3.64
C ASN A 745 39.88 0.18 4.63
N GLU A 746 41.04 0.82 4.49
CA GLU A 746 42.17 0.64 5.43
C GLU A 746 41.87 1.17 6.85
N LEU A 747 41.08 2.25 6.97
CA LEU A 747 40.65 2.77 8.26
C LEU A 747 39.81 1.75 9.03
N THR A 748 38.92 1.06 8.32
CA THR A 748 37.85 0.24 8.91
C THR A 748 38.15 -1.25 8.90
N ASP A 749 39.10 -1.69 8.07
CA ASP A 749 39.45 -3.11 7.92
C ASP A 749 39.93 -3.72 9.24
N GLY A 750 39.23 -4.79 9.61
CA GLY A 750 39.44 -5.57 10.81
C GLY A 750 39.16 -4.83 12.12
N ILE A 751 38.46 -3.70 12.08
CA ILE A 751 38.12 -2.90 13.27
C ILE A 751 36.72 -3.22 13.76
N PHE A 752 36.61 -3.52 15.06
CA PHE A 752 35.34 -3.88 15.70
C PHE A 752 34.85 -2.84 16.70
N LEU A 753 35.71 -1.93 17.17
CA LEU A 753 35.37 -0.94 18.19
C LEU A 753 35.37 0.46 17.60
N LEU A 754 34.36 1.26 17.95
CA LEU A 754 34.24 2.62 17.44
C LEU A 754 35.38 3.54 17.89
N ARG A 755 35.92 3.33 19.08
CA ARG A 755 37.07 4.11 19.59
C ARG A 755 38.33 3.97 18.74
N ASP A 756 38.45 2.87 18.00
CA ASP A 756 39.61 2.58 17.16
C ASP A 756 39.50 3.27 15.78
N ILE A 757 38.30 3.78 15.43
CA ILE A 757 38.07 4.71 14.31
C ILE A 757 38.20 6.13 14.84
N ASN A 758 39.38 6.70 14.69
CA ASN A 758 39.74 8.01 15.21
C ASN A 758 40.62 8.79 14.24
N GLU A 759 40.82 10.08 14.55
CA GLU A 759 41.61 11.00 13.73
C GLU A 759 43.06 10.53 13.53
N ASP A 760 43.75 10.08 14.58
CA ASP A 760 45.16 9.71 14.50
C ASP A 760 45.39 8.55 13.52
N ARG A 761 44.50 7.55 13.54
CA ARG A 761 44.56 6.44 12.59
C ARG A 761 44.32 6.90 11.15
N TYR A 762 43.28 7.69 10.93
CA TYR A 762 42.95 8.19 9.59
C TYR A 762 44.07 9.08 9.04
N ARG A 763 44.63 9.95 9.88
CA ARG A 763 45.77 10.79 9.57
C ARG A 763 46.96 9.96 9.11
N ASN A 764 47.33 8.92 9.87
CA ASN A 764 48.48 8.08 9.51
C ASN A 764 48.29 7.42 8.14
N ILE A 765 47.09 6.91 7.84
CA ILE A 765 46.77 6.30 6.54
C ILE A 765 46.92 7.33 5.42
N VAL A 766 46.33 8.51 5.57
CA VAL A 766 46.42 9.59 4.57
C VAL A 766 47.87 10.07 4.39
N GLU A 767 48.62 10.22 5.48
CA GLU A 767 50.02 10.67 5.45
C GLU A 767 50.95 9.63 4.82
N ASP A 768 50.75 8.34 5.08
CA ASP A 768 51.50 7.25 4.45
C ASP A 768 51.12 7.10 2.97
N TYR A 769 49.84 7.26 2.62
CA TYR A 769 49.36 7.25 1.23
C TYR A 769 49.94 8.40 0.40
N PHE A 770 50.09 9.59 0.99
CA PHE A 770 50.69 10.75 0.33
C PHE A 770 52.23 10.73 0.32
N GLY A 771 52.84 10.09 1.31
CA GLY A 771 54.29 9.97 1.46
C GLY A 771 54.94 11.11 2.26
N LYS A 772 55.79 10.73 3.23
CA LYS A 772 56.40 11.63 4.22
C LYS A 772 57.26 12.76 3.63
N SER A 773 57.97 12.50 2.53
CA SER A 773 58.79 13.51 1.85
C SER A 773 57.94 14.58 1.14
N MET A 774 56.76 14.20 0.61
CA MET A 774 55.86 15.12 -0.07
C MET A 774 55.04 15.96 0.93
N LEU A 775 54.77 15.46 2.14
CA LEU A 775 54.12 16.25 3.20
C LEU A 775 54.92 17.49 3.60
N ALA A 776 56.24 17.36 3.74
CA ALA A 776 57.11 18.48 4.07
C ALA A 776 57.12 19.54 2.94
N TRP A 777 57.09 19.08 1.68
CA TRP A 777 56.93 19.96 0.52
C TRP A 777 55.55 20.63 0.51
N LEU A 778 54.48 19.87 0.76
CA LEU A 778 53.10 20.37 0.80
C LEU A 778 52.93 21.50 1.82
N GLN A 779 53.50 21.34 3.01
CA GLN A 779 53.45 22.38 4.05
C GLN A 779 54.20 23.66 3.66
N LYS A 780 55.26 23.54 2.86
CA LYS A 780 56.00 24.69 2.33
C LYS A 780 55.24 25.40 1.20
N THR A 781 54.63 24.62 0.30
CA THR A 781 53.91 25.11 -0.89
C THR A 781 52.54 25.71 -0.52
N PHE A 782 51.84 25.08 0.43
CA PHE A 782 50.53 25.49 0.95
C PHE A 782 50.61 25.72 2.47
N PRO A 783 51.25 26.83 2.90
CA PRO A 783 51.49 27.10 4.31
C PRO A 783 50.20 27.38 5.09
N ASP A 784 50.22 27.10 6.39
CA ASP A 784 49.12 27.47 7.30
C ASP A 784 49.14 28.94 7.68
N HIS A 785 50.31 29.58 7.60
CA HIS A 785 50.50 30.95 8.04
C HIS A 785 51.43 31.71 7.10
N TYR A 786 51.19 33.01 6.99
CA TYR A 786 52.08 33.98 6.37
C TYR A 786 52.66 34.88 7.46
N VAL A 787 53.97 35.10 7.42
CA VAL A 787 54.63 36.07 8.29
C VAL A 787 54.55 37.43 7.61
N LEU A 788 53.76 38.34 8.17
CA LEU A 788 53.58 39.69 7.68
C LEU A 788 54.86 40.52 7.91
N PRO A 789 55.07 41.63 7.16
CA PRO A 789 56.25 42.50 7.31
C PRO A 789 56.47 43.04 8.73
N ASN A 790 55.40 43.12 9.53
CA ASN A 790 55.44 43.54 10.93
C ASN A 790 55.78 42.40 11.91
N GLY A 791 56.15 41.22 11.42
CA GLY A 791 56.49 40.02 12.21
C GLY A 791 55.29 39.23 12.73
N LYS A 792 54.04 39.70 12.54
CA LYS A 792 52.84 38.95 12.96
C LYS A 792 52.53 37.82 11.98
N ARG A 793 51.83 36.80 12.47
CA ARG A 793 51.39 35.65 11.66
C ARG A 793 49.92 35.80 11.29
N ALA A 794 49.62 35.81 10.00
CA ALA A 794 48.26 35.72 9.47
C ALA A 794 47.99 34.28 9.02
N ARG A 795 46.80 33.75 9.33
CA ARG A 795 46.43 32.37 9.00
C ARG A 795 45.84 32.31 7.60
N TYR A 796 46.22 31.29 6.83
CA TYR A 796 45.52 30.93 5.60
C TYR A 796 44.32 30.04 5.93
N SER A 797 43.17 30.34 5.31
CA SER A 797 41.99 29.48 5.29
C SER A 797 41.86 28.88 3.89
N TYR A 798 41.71 27.56 3.81
CA TYR A 798 41.50 26.82 2.57
C TYR A 798 40.08 26.24 2.63
N GLN A 799 39.21 26.64 1.70
CA GLN A 799 37.80 26.25 1.70
C GLN A 799 37.39 25.74 0.33
N ALA A 800 36.76 24.57 0.27
CA ALA A 800 36.11 24.11 -0.95
C ALA A 800 34.87 24.98 -1.23
N VAL A 801 34.69 25.43 -2.48
CA VAL A 801 33.55 26.24 -2.92
C VAL A 801 32.95 25.57 -4.15
N ALA A 802 31.63 25.37 -4.15
CA ALA A 802 30.93 24.77 -5.26
C ALA A 802 31.20 25.53 -6.57
N THR A 803 31.64 24.81 -7.59
CA THR A 803 31.73 25.31 -8.96
C THR A 803 30.33 25.24 -9.57
N ASP A 804 29.62 26.38 -9.51
CA ASP A 804 28.35 26.70 -10.14
C ASP A 804 27.11 25.86 -9.75
N ASP A 805 26.32 26.36 -8.79
CA ASP A 805 24.86 26.61 -8.91
C ASP A 805 24.26 27.06 -7.57
N GLU A 806 24.19 28.37 -7.33
CA GLU A 806 23.03 29.04 -6.72
C GLU A 806 23.18 30.56 -6.85
N GLN A 807 22.39 31.13 -7.76
CA GLN A 807 22.17 32.56 -7.87
C GLN A 807 21.37 33.06 -6.66
N SER A 808 22.05 33.30 -5.54
CA SER A 808 21.45 33.99 -4.41
C SER A 808 22.45 34.91 -3.69
N SER A 809 23.21 35.71 -4.44
CA SER A 809 23.66 37.06 -4.06
C SER A 809 24.82 37.53 -4.96
N GLY A 810 24.54 37.94 -6.19
CA GLY A 810 25.29 38.93 -7.02
C GLY A 810 26.82 39.14 -6.93
N LYS A 811 27.64 38.24 -6.40
CA LYS A 811 29.11 38.35 -6.36
C LYS A 811 29.74 37.02 -6.73
N ILE A 812 30.23 36.95 -7.96
CA ILE A 812 31.08 35.85 -8.46
C ILE A 812 32.30 35.76 -7.54
N VAL A 813 32.40 34.68 -6.77
CA VAL A 813 33.63 34.36 -6.03
C VAL A 813 34.56 33.72 -7.04
N GLN A 814 35.62 34.44 -7.46
CA GLN A 814 36.71 33.82 -8.21
C GLN A 814 37.36 32.74 -7.32
N SER A 815 36.98 31.48 -7.48
CA SER A 815 37.78 30.36 -6.99
C SER A 815 38.71 29.95 -8.12
N ALA A 816 39.98 29.72 -7.81
CA ALA A 816 40.80 28.92 -8.70
C ALA A 816 40.39 27.47 -8.41
N ASP A 817 39.81 26.80 -9.40
CA ASP A 817 39.64 25.35 -9.38
C ASP A 817 38.78 24.78 -8.23
N GLY A 818 37.76 25.51 -7.77
CA GLY A 818 36.82 25.04 -6.76
C GLY A 818 37.33 25.15 -5.31
N VAL A 819 38.47 25.79 -5.08
CA VAL A 819 38.98 26.10 -3.73
C VAL A 819 39.26 27.60 -3.60
N LEU A 820 38.75 28.19 -2.53
CA LEU A 820 39.04 29.55 -2.12
C LEU A 820 40.12 29.53 -1.03
N VAL A 821 41.21 30.26 -1.27
CA VAL A 821 42.24 30.50 -0.26
C VAL A 821 42.16 31.95 0.21
N GLU A 822 42.00 32.14 1.51
CA GLU A 822 41.94 33.46 2.14
C GLU A 822 43.07 33.65 3.14
N ILE A 823 43.58 34.88 3.24
CA ILE A 823 44.46 35.32 4.33
C ILE A 823 43.76 36.41 5.12
N SER A 824 43.50 36.15 6.40
CA SER A 824 42.79 37.08 7.28
C SER A 824 43.77 37.77 8.23
N ALA A 825 43.78 39.10 8.22
CA ALA A 825 44.50 39.91 9.19
C ALA A 825 43.82 41.27 9.35
N ARG A 826 44.19 42.00 10.42
CA ARG A 826 43.67 43.34 10.62
C ARG A 826 44.19 44.28 9.55
N ILE A 827 43.42 45.30 9.25
CA ILE A 827 43.76 46.32 8.27
C ILE A 827 45.11 46.99 8.56
N GLU A 828 45.46 47.24 9.83
CA GLU A 828 46.78 47.77 10.20
C GLU A 828 47.94 46.83 9.85
N ASP A 829 47.68 45.53 9.83
CA ASP A 829 48.67 44.49 9.62
C ASP A 829 48.98 44.28 8.12
N PHE A 830 48.09 44.74 7.23
CA PHE A 830 48.29 44.72 5.77
C PHE A 830 48.86 46.02 5.18
N MET A 831 49.03 47.08 5.98
CA MET A 831 49.42 48.41 5.48
C MET A 831 50.74 48.44 4.70
N GLN A 832 51.66 47.51 4.95
CA GLN A 832 52.95 47.41 4.26
C GLN A 832 52.93 46.48 3.04
N LEU A 833 51.78 45.88 2.72
CA LEU A 833 51.60 44.99 1.57
C LEU A 833 50.90 45.69 0.40
N ARG A 834 51.30 45.31 -0.81
CA ARG A 834 50.75 45.82 -2.09
C ARG A 834 50.60 44.67 -3.08
N GLY A 835 49.74 44.89 -4.06
CA GLY A 835 49.53 43.97 -5.18
C GLY A 835 48.66 42.77 -4.82
N GLU A 836 48.68 41.81 -5.73
CA GLU A 836 48.06 40.51 -5.56
C GLU A 836 48.94 39.60 -4.69
N HIS A 837 48.31 38.75 -3.87
CA HIS A 837 49.01 37.69 -3.17
C HIS A 837 48.87 36.37 -3.89
N LYS A 838 49.98 35.66 -4.09
CA LYS A 838 49.99 34.33 -4.69
C LYS A 838 50.87 33.39 -3.90
N ILE A 839 50.42 32.15 -3.80
CA ILE A 839 51.17 31.02 -3.22
C ILE A 839 51.29 29.91 -4.29
N ALA A 840 51.94 28.80 -3.94
CA ALA A 840 52.16 27.67 -4.84
C ALA A 840 52.83 28.09 -6.17
N ASP A 841 54.04 28.65 -6.10
CA ASP A 841 54.84 29.10 -7.27
C ASP A 841 54.07 30.04 -8.21
N ASN A 842 53.34 31.00 -7.63
CA ASN A 842 52.47 31.95 -8.32
C ASN A 842 51.27 31.34 -9.06
N LYS A 843 50.98 30.04 -8.87
CA LYS A 843 49.86 29.35 -9.51
C LYS A 843 48.53 29.61 -8.81
N LEU A 844 48.52 29.93 -7.51
CA LEU A 844 47.29 30.11 -6.72
C LEU A 844 47.16 31.52 -6.14
N LYS A 845 46.10 32.23 -6.52
CA LYS A 845 45.75 33.54 -5.93
C LYS A 845 45.15 33.38 -4.55
N VAL A 846 45.51 34.27 -3.63
CA VAL A 846 44.96 34.33 -2.27
C VAL A 846 44.16 35.62 -2.09
N ARG A 847 42.94 35.49 -1.56
CA ARG A 847 42.08 36.63 -1.23
C ARG A 847 42.46 37.21 0.13
N TYR A 848 42.61 38.51 0.22
CA TYR A 848 42.75 39.21 1.48
C TYR A 848 41.37 39.38 2.12
N ASP A 849 41.25 38.94 3.37
CA ASP A 849 40.11 39.21 4.24
C ASP A 849 40.54 40.25 5.29
N ILE A 850 40.16 41.50 5.03
CA ILE A 850 40.63 42.66 5.77
C ILE A 850 39.74 42.87 6.99
N LEU A 851 40.31 42.68 8.17
CA LEU A 851 39.59 42.74 9.44
C LEU A 851 39.73 44.11 10.12
N ALA A 852 38.68 44.51 10.84
CA ALA A 852 38.72 45.65 11.76
C ALA A 852 39.54 45.30 13.02
N PRO A 853 39.88 46.28 13.89
CA PRO A 853 40.55 46.01 15.17
C PRO A 853 39.83 45.01 16.08
N ASN A 854 38.52 44.82 15.91
CA ASN A 854 37.71 43.81 16.62
C ASN A 854 37.60 42.45 15.89
N PHE A 855 38.44 42.20 14.87
CA PHE A 855 38.49 40.96 14.08
C PHE A 855 37.24 40.67 13.24
N ARG A 856 36.37 41.66 12.97
CA ARG A 856 35.28 41.51 12.00
C ARG A 856 35.73 41.85 10.59
N THR A 857 35.33 41.05 9.60
CA THR A 857 35.55 41.34 8.17
C THR A 857 34.93 42.67 7.79
N ILE A 858 35.72 43.54 7.18
CA ILE A 858 35.28 44.81 6.62
C ILE A 858 35.16 44.69 5.10
N GLN A 859 36.22 44.19 4.47
CA GLN A 859 36.32 44.11 3.01
C GLN A 859 37.13 42.88 2.64
N LYS A 860 36.73 42.23 1.55
CA LYS A 860 37.52 41.18 0.90
C LYS A 860 38.04 41.69 -0.44
N THR A 861 39.31 41.48 -0.75
CA THR A 861 39.94 41.95 -2.00
C THR A 861 40.99 40.96 -2.50
N TRP A 862 41.20 40.91 -3.82
CA TRP A 862 42.27 40.14 -4.45
C TRP A 862 43.56 40.95 -4.68
N ASP A 863 43.45 42.27 -4.64
CA ASP A 863 44.55 43.21 -4.83
C ASP A 863 44.49 44.29 -3.77
N LEU A 864 45.56 44.39 -2.97
CA LEU A 864 45.67 45.43 -1.96
C LEU A 864 45.93 46.80 -2.57
N THR A 865 46.58 46.90 -3.74
CA THR A 865 46.86 48.19 -4.38
C THR A 865 45.56 48.91 -4.74
N SER A 866 44.65 48.24 -5.44
CA SER A 866 43.31 48.78 -5.73
C SER A 866 42.55 49.13 -4.44
N PHE A 867 42.61 48.29 -3.41
CA PHE A 867 41.94 48.57 -2.14
C PHE A 867 42.46 49.87 -1.49
N TRP A 868 43.78 50.04 -1.39
CA TRP A 868 44.37 51.23 -0.78
C TRP A 868 44.10 52.51 -1.58
N GLN A 869 44.02 52.41 -2.91
CA GLN A 869 43.78 53.57 -3.79
C GLN A 869 42.30 53.97 -3.85
N ASN A 870 41.40 53.00 -3.95
CA ASN A 870 40.01 53.25 -4.34
C ASN A 870 39.00 53.08 -3.19
N THR A 871 39.26 52.17 -2.24
CA THR A 871 38.26 51.75 -1.24
C THR A 871 38.64 52.17 0.19
N TYR A 872 39.94 52.32 0.46
CA TYR A 872 40.43 52.61 1.81
C TYR A 872 39.92 53.95 2.37
N ALA A 873 39.75 54.98 1.54
CA ALA A 873 39.29 56.30 2.00
C ALA A 873 37.90 56.23 2.66
N GLU A 874 37.00 55.43 2.10
CA GLU A 874 35.64 55.21 2.63
C GLU A 874 35.68 54.37 3.90
N VAL A 875 36.38 53.23 3.85
CA VAL A 875 36.57 52.33 5.00
C VAL A 875 37.22 53.07 6.17
N ARG A 876 38.21 53.92 5.90
CA ARG A 876 38.89 54.74 6.90
C ARG A 876 37.94 55.73 7.58
N LYS A 877 37.02 56.35 6.85
CA LYS A 877 36.03 57.28 7.42
C LYS A 877 35.13 56.56 8.42
N GLU A 878 34.69 55.35 8.09
CA GLU A 878 33.89 54.50 8.97
C GLU A 878 34.69 54.05 10.20
N LEU A 879 35.89 53.51 10.01
CA LEU A 879 36.73 52.99 11.08
C LEU A 879 37.25 54.07 12.01
N ARG A 880 37.55 55.28 11.52
CA ARG A 880 37.96 56.41 12.36
C ARG A 880 36.86 56.82 13.34
N GLY A 881 35.60 56.71 12.93
CA GLY A 881 34.44 56.96 13.80
C GLY A 881 34.28 55.90 14.88
N ARG A 882 34.40 54.61 14.52
CA ARG A 882 34.23 53.49 15.46
C ARG A 882 35.45 53.21 16.35
N TYR A 883 36.66 53.50 15.87
CA TYR A 883 37.94 53.22 16.53
C TYR A 883 38.84 54.46 16.50
N PRO A 884 38.49 55.54 17.23
CA PRO A 884 39.19 56.83 17.16
C PRO A 884 40.61 56.81 17.76
N LYS A 885 40.91 55.82 18.60
CA LYS A 885 42.22 55.65 19.25
C LYS A 885 43.25 54.91 18.38
N HIS A 886 42.83 54.33 17.25
CA HIS A 886 43.73 53.64 16.33
C HIS A 886 44.31 54.62 15.28
N PRO A 887 45.59 54.48 14.90
CA PRO A 887 46.20 55.34 13.90
C PRO A 887 45.69 54.99 12.49
N TRP A 888 45.03 55.95 11.83
CA TRP A 888 44.50 55.81 10.47
C TRP A 888 45.19 56.79 9.52
N PRO A 889 46.31 56.41 8.88
CA PRO A 889 47.09 57.32 8.02
C PRO A 889 46.30 57.81 6.80
N GLU A 890 46.53 59.07 6.37
CA GLU A 890 45.90 59.63 5.16
C GLU A 890 46.46 59.07 3.87
N LYS A 891 47.75 58.73 3.87
CA LYS A 891 48.45 58.09 2.76
C LYS A 891 49.17 56.87 3.29
N ILE A 892 48.91 55.72 2.69
CA ILE A 892 49.66 54.50 2.94
C ILE A 892 50.71 54.44 1.82
N MET A 893 52.00 54.61 2.16
CA MET A 893 53.10 54.52 1.18
C MET A 893 53.25 53.10 0.68
#